data_AF-G5DWB9-F1
#
_entry.id   AF-G5DWB9-F1
#
_cell.length_a   1.000
_cell.length_b   1.000
_cell.length_c   1.000
_cell.angle_alpha   90.00
_cell.angle_beta   90.00
_cell.angle_gamma   90.00
#
_symmetry.space_group_name_H-M   'P 1'
#
loop_
_entity.id
_entity.type
_entity.pdbx_description
1 polymer ?
#
loop_
_entity_poly.entity_id
_entity_poly.type
_entity_poly.pdbx_seq_one_letter_code
_entity_poly.pdbx_strand_id
1 'polypeptide(L)'
;ITQQEFTEMAWLAIVNSPEVARENKHQIVETEHLMKALLEQKNGLARRIFSKAGVDNTRLLEATDKFIQRQPKVVGESSGSMLGRDLEALIQRARDYMKEYKDSFVSVEHLVLGFAQDKRFGKQLFSDFRISEKAISSAIKAVRGRQSVIDQDPEGKYEALEKYGKDLTAMAREGKLDPVIGRDDEIRRCIQILSRRTKNNPVLIGEPGVGKTAIAEGLAQRIVEGDVPQALMNRKLISLDMGALIAGAKYRGEFEDRLKAVLKEVTDAEGQTVLFIDEIHTVVGAGATNGAMDAGNLLKPMLGRGELRCIGATTLDEYRKYIEKDPALERRFQQVYVDQPSVEDTVSILRGLRERYELHHGVRISDSALVEAAMLSDRYISGRFLPDKAIDLVDEAAAKLKMEITSKPTALDEINRSVIKLEMEKLSLKNDTDKASKERFNRLDAELSLLKEKQAELTEQWEHEKTVMTRIQSIKEEIDRVNIEIQQAEREYDLNRAAELKYGSLNSLQRQLEGAEKELDEYMKSGKSMLREEVTGSDIAEIVSKWTGIPVSKLQQSEREKLLHLEEELHKRVVGQNPAVKAVAEAIQRSRAGLSDPHRPIASFMFMGPTGVGKTELAKALATYMFNTEESLVRIDMSEYMEKHAVSRLIGAPPGYVGYEEGGQLTEIVRRRPYAVILFDEIEKAHADVFNVFLQILDDGRVTDSQGRTVSFTNTVIIMTSNVGSQYILNADDEQFSKEVTYEIIKKRVMDAARAIFRPEFMNRVDEYIVFQPLDREQISSIVQLQLQRVQSRIADRKMKIEVTDGAVELLGNLGYDPNYGARPVKRVIQQYVENEIAKGILRGEFKEEDTIVIDTELTAFSNGQLPQQKLVFKKREPETGSSSSQAQEAAVS
;
A
#
# COMPACT_ATOMS: atom_id res chain seq x y z
N ILE A 1 21.67 3.22 54.38
CA ILE A 1 21.67 2.89 52.94
C ILE A 1 20.79 3.96 52.28
N THR A 2 21.34 4.79 51.39
CA THR A 2 20.60 5.91 50.75
C THR A 2 20.50 5.69 49.25
N GLN A 3 19.39 6.09 48.63
CA GLN A 3 19.13 5.88 47.19
C GLN A 3 20.24 6.46 46.30
N GLN A 4 20.83 7.59 46.69
CA GLN A 4 21.86 8.28 45.92
C GLN A 4 23.17 7.49 45.76
N GLU A 5 23.39 6.44 46.56
CA GLU A 5 24.59 5.60 46.50
C GLU A 5 24.48 4.44 45.48
N PHE A 6 23.28 4.18 44.95
CA PHE A 6 22.99 2.99 44.14
C PHE A 6 22.46 3.36 42.76
N THR A 7 22.66 2.48 41.78
CA THR A 7 21.92 2.52 40.52
C THR A 7 20.44 2.20 40.77
N GLU A 8 19.53 2.69 39.93
CA GLU A 8 18.08 2.52 40.09
C GLU A 8 17.67 1.06 40.29
N MET A 9 18.20 0.14 39.48
CA MET A 9 17.88 -1.29 39.55
C MET A 9 18.44 -1.98 40.79
N ALA A 10 19.65 -1.60 41.22
CA ALA A 10 20.23 -2.07 42.47
C ALA A 10 19.44 -1.56 43.69
N TRP A 11 19.02 -0.30 43.66
CA TRP A 11 18.18 0.29 44.70
C TRP A 11 16.81 -0.39 44.76
N LEU A 12 16.17 -0.62 43.61
CA LEU A 12 14.90 -1.33 43.52
C LEU A 12 14.97 -2.73 44.12
N ALA A 13 16.05 -3.48 43.87
CA ALA A 13 16.25 -4.80 44.49
C ALA A 13 16.38 -4.71 46.01
N ILE A 14 17.10 -3.71 46.53
CA ILE A 14 17.23 -3.47 47.97
C ILE A 14 15.85 -3.13 48.57
N VAL A 15 15.07 -2.27 47.92
CA VAL A 15 13.73 -1.88 48.36
C VAL A 15 12.72 -3.03 48.33
N ASN A 16 12.86 -3.96 47.38
CA ASN A 16 11.96 -5.11 47.26
C ASN A 16 12.34 -6.26 48.21
N SER A 17 13.61 -6.36 48.64
CA SER A 17 14.07 -7.45 49.51
C SER A 17 13.29 -7.61 50.84
N PRO A 18 12.81 -6.54 51.52
CA PRO A 18 11.93 -6.67 52.68
C PRO A 18 10.55 -7.24 52.34
N GLU A 19 10.01 -6.96 51.15
CA GLU A 19 8.74 -7.57 50.72
C GLU A 19 8.90 -9.08 50.54
N VAL A 20 10.00 -9.50 49.91
CA VAL A 20 10.35 -10.93 49.77
C VAL A 20 10.47 -11.61 51.14
N ALA A 21 11.09 -10.96 52.14
CA ALA A 21 11.18 -11.47 53.50
C ALA A 21 9.78 -11.58 54.16
N ARG A 22 8.94 -10.55 53.98
CA ARG A 22 7.57 -10.50 54.52
C ARG A 22 6.67 -11.59 53.95
N GLU A 23 6.71 -11.81 52.63
CA GLU A 23 5.96 -12.88 51.96
C GLU A 23 6.32 -14.28 52.50
N ASN A 24 7.60 -14.46 52.87
CA ASN A 24 8.09 -15.71 53.45
C ASN A 24 7.96 -15.78 54.99
N LYS A 25 7.35 -14.76 55.61
CA LYS A 25 7.16 -14.64 57.07
C LYS A 25 8.48 -14.60 57.85
N HIS A 26 9.49 -13.93 57.29
CA HIS A 26 10.76 -13.67 57.96
C HIS A 26 10.80 -12.23 58.50
N GLN A 27 11.31 -12.07 59.72
CA GLN A 27 11.46 -10.76 60.37
C GLN A 27 12.76 -10.04 60.00
N ILE A 28 13.79 -10.81 59.60
CA ILE A 28 15.12 -10.29 59.26
C ILE A 28 15.33 -10.43 57.76
N VAL A 29 15.66 -9.32 57.10
CA VAL A 29 16.00 -9.26 55.67
C VAL A 29 17.47 -9.60 55.51
N GLU A 30 17.73 -10.78 54.96
CA GLU A 30 19.07 -11.33 54.71
C GLU A 30 19.40 -11.48 53.22
N THR A 31 20.63 -11.89 52.91
CA THR A 31 21.19 -11.96 51.54
C THR A 31 20.36 -12.79 50.57
N GLU A 32 19.71 -13.87 51.02
CA GLU A 32 18.84 -14.71 50.20
C GLU A 32 17.64 -13.94 49.60
N HIS A 33 17.09 -12.98 50.34
CA HIS A 33 15.96 -12.16 49.89
C HIS A 33 16.38 -11.15 48.82
N LEU A 34 17.59 -10.59 48.96
CA LEU A 34 18.17 -9.71 47.94
C LEU A 34 18.47 -10.48 46.65
N MET A 35 19.01 -11.71 46.74
CA MET A 35 19.24 -12.54 45.55
C MET A 35 17.94 -12.83 44.81
N LYS A 36 16.88 -13.20 45.55
CA LYS A 36 15.56 -13.40 44.97
C LYS A 36 15.04 -12.14 44.30
N ALA A 37 15.10 -10.98 44.97
CA ALA A 37 14.68 -9.70 44.40
C ALA A 37 15.45 -9.36 43.12
N LEU A 38 16.76 -9.59 43.06
CA LEU A 38 17.59 -9.41 41.85
C LEU A 38 17.21 -10.38 40.72
N LEU A 39 16.90 -11.63 41.07
CA LEU A 39 16.49 -12.66 40.12
C LEU A 39 15.04 -12.50 39.67
N GLU A 40 14.17 -11.79 40.38
CA GLU A 40 12.77 -11.57 39.97
C GLU A 40 12.60 -10.37 39.05
N GLN A 41 13.61 -9.50 38.95
CA GLN A 41 13.64 -8.40 37.98
C GLN A 41 13.60 -8.96 36.54
N LYS A 42 12.47 -8.75 35.85
CA LYS A 42 12.30 -9.10 34.43
C LYS A 42 13.36 -8.34 33.60
N ASN A 43 14.13 -9.07 32.80
CA ASN A 43 15.28 -8.55 32.05
C ASN A 43 16.33 -7.82 32.93
N GLY A 44 16.43 -8.16 34.22
CA GLY A 44 17.41 -7.56 35.13
C GLY A 44 18.85 -7.97 34.83
N LEU A 45 19.80 -7.10 35.16
CA LEU A 45 21.23 -7.31 34.90
C LEU A 45 21.78 -8.58 35.58
N ALA A 46 21.28 -8.94 36.76
CA ALA A 46 21.70 -10.15 37.47
C ALA A 46 21.47 -11.41 36.64
N ARG A 47 20.28 -11.56 36.03
CA ARG A 47 19.96 -12.70 35.15
C ARG A 47 20.88 -12.77 33.94
N ARG A 48 21.20 -11.62 33.32
CA ARG A 48 22.13 -11.55 32.19
C ARG A 48 23.53 -12.00 32.57
N ILE A 49 24.04 -11.54 33.71
CA ILE A 49 25.37 -11.94 34.23
C ILE A 49 25.42 -13.44 34.47
N PHE A 50 24.40 -14.01 35.12
CA PHE A 50 24.35 -15.45 35.38
C PHE A 50 24.22 -16.29 34.09
N SER A 51 23.38 -15.87 33.13
CA SER A 51 23.30 -16.54 31.82
C SER A 51 24.64 -16.50 31.09
N LYS A 52 25.35 -15.37 31.10
CA LYS A 52 26.67 -15.25 30.48
C LYS A 52 27.73 -16.09 31.18
N ALA A 53 27.57 -16.32 32.49
CA ALA A 53 28.38 -17.27 33.26
C ALA A 53 28.00 -18.75 33.04
N GLY A 54 27.02 -19.04 32.16
CA GLY A 54 26.60 -20.40 31.83
C GLY A 54 25.57 -21.00 32.80
N VAL A 55 24.86 -20.18 33.57
CA VAL A 55 23.92 -20.61 34.62
C VAL A 55 22.48 -20.49 34.15
N ASP A 56 21.69 -21.52 34.43
CA ASP A 56 20.24 -21.50 34.24
C ASP A 56 19.57 -20.69 35.36
N ASN A 57 19.07 -19.50 35.00
CA ASN A 57 18.40 -18.58 35.93
C ASN A 57 17.16 -19.17 36.59
N THR A 58 16.43 -20.07 35.91
CA THR A 58 15.22 -20.69 36.45
C THR A 58 15.59 -21.60 37.61
N ARG A 59 16.60 -22.45 37.40
CA ARG A 59 17.15 -23.33 38.46
C ARG A 59 17.76 -22.54 39.60
N LEU A 60 18.46 -21.44 39.30
CA LEU A 60 19.07 -20.58 40.32
C LEU A 60 18.02 -19.91 41.22
N LEU A 61 16.91 -19.44 40.64
CA LEU A 61 15.78 -18.91 41.38
C LEU A 61 15.11 -19.98 42.25
N GLU A 62 14.85 -21.17 41.69
CA GLU A 62 14.28 -22.30 42.46
C GLU A 62 15.16 -22.72 43.66
N ALA A 63 16.48 -22.74 43.47
CA ALA A 63 17.42 -23.05 44.56
C ALA A 63 17.41 -21.96 45.65
N THR A 64 17.29 -20.70 45.24
CA THR A 64 17.14 -19.56 46.15
C THR A 64 15.84 -19.67 46.95
N ASP A 65 14.72 -19.95 46.30
CA ASP A 65 13.42 -20.15 46.95
C ASP A 65 13.45 -21.31 47.94
N LYS A 66 14.07 -22.45 47.58
CA LYS A 66 14.23 -23.59 48.49
C LYS A 66 15.03 -23.23 49.73
N PHE A 67 16.06 -22.38 49.61
CA PHE A 67 16.82 -21.92 50.77
C PHE A 67 15.99 -21.00 51.67
N ILE A 68 15.24 -20.07 51.09
CA ILE A 68 14.34 -19.16 51.80
C ILE A 68 13.28 -19.97 52.56
N GLN A 69 12.62 -20.94 51.93
CA GLN A 69 11.57 -21.73 52.56
C GLN A 69 12.02 -22.57 53.76
N ARG A 70 13.32 -22.89 53.87
CA ARG A 70 13.91 -23.63 54.99
C ARG A 70 14.18 -22.75 56.22
N GLN A 71 14.13 -21.43 56.07
CA GLN A 71 14.40 -20.53 57.19
C GLN A 71 13.22 -20.51 58.19
N PRO A 72 13.48 -20.19 59.47
CA PRO A 72 12.43 -20.10 60.48
C PRO A 72 11.37 -19.04 60.16
N LYS A 73 10.10 -19.41 60.24
CA LYS A 73 8.96 -18.52 60.00
C LYS A 73 8.42 -17.97 61.32
N VAL A 74 8.11 -16.69 61.35
CA VAL A 74 7.51 -16.02 62.51
C VAL A 74 5.98 -15.98 62.35
N VAL A 75 5.24 -16.31 63.41
CA VAL A 75 3.78 -16.28 63.43
C VAL A 75 3.33 -15.12 64.33
N GLY A 76 2.87 -14.03 63.71
CA GLY A 76 2.36 -12.82 64.38
C GLY A 76 2.58 -11.56 63.54
N GLU A 77 1.73 -10.53 63.69
CA GLU A 77 1.98 -9.21 63.11
C GLU A 77 3.18 -8.57 63.81
N SER A 78 4.34 -8.59 63.15
CA SER A 78 5.52 -7.86 63.58
C SER A 78 5.65 -6.60 62.73
N SER A 79 5.65 -5.44 63.40
CA SER A 79 5.82 -4.13 62.77
C SER A 79 7.29 -3.92 62.42
N GLY A 80 7.66 -4.23 61.18
CA GLY A 80 8.93 -3.85 60.55
C GLY A 80 9.93 -4.99 60.37
N SER A 81 10.43 -5.13 59.14
CA SER A 81 11.54 -6.03 58.81
C SER A 81 12.88 -5.35 59.14
N MET A 82 13.73 -6.01 59.93
CA MET A 82 15.06 -5.50 60.28
C MET A 82 16.10 -5.99 59.26
N LEU A 83 17.10 -5.18 58.94
CA LEU A 83 18.21 -5.63 58.09
C LEU A 83 19.10 -6.61 58.87
N GLY A 84 19.45 -7.71 58.24
CA GLY A 84 20.35 -8.72 58.78
C GLY A 84 21.81 -8.37 58.62
N ARG A 85 22.66 -8.96 59.48
CA ARG A 85 24.10 -8.69 59.52
C ARG A 85 24.81 -9.12 58.25
N ASP A 86 24.38 -10.22 57.64
CA ASP A 86 25.03 -10.73 56.43
C ASP A 86 24.68 -9.87 55.22
N LEU A 87 23.46 -9.32 55.15
CA LEU A 87 23.06 -8.35 54.13
C LEU A 87 23.83 -7.03 54.26
N GLU A 88 24.00 -6.49 55.46
CA GLU A 88 24.84 -5.30 55.68
C GLU A 88 26.29 -5.54 55.23
N ALA A 89 26.85 -6.72 55.55
CA ALA A 89 28.18 -7.09 55.10
C ALA A 89 28.28 -7.22 53.57
N LEU A 90 27.25 -7.74 52.90
CA LEU A 90 27.20 -7.84 51.44
C LEU A 90 27.17 -6.46 50.78
N ILE A 91 26.37 -5.54 51.31
CA ILE A 91 26.30 -4.16 50.81
C ILE A 91 27.65 -3.45 50.98
N GLN A 92 28.34 -3.67 52.11
CA GLN A 92 29.67 -3.12 52.32
C GLN A 92 30.68 -3.69 51.32
N ARG A 93 30.65 -5.00 51.05
CA ARG A 93 31.50 -5.61 50.00
C ARG A 93 31.21 -5.03 48.62
N ALA A 94 29.94 -4.79 48.29
CA ALA A 94 29.57 -4.17 47.02
C ALA A 94 30.14 -2.75 46.87
N ARG A 95 30.22 -1.97 47.96
CA ARG A 95 30.92 -0.67 47.97
C ARG A 95 32.42 -0.79 47.76
N ASP A 96 33.04 -1.85 48.27
CA ASP A 96 34.47 -2.08 48.07
C ASP A 96 34.76 -2.45 46.61
N TYR A 97 33.92 -3.28 45.99
CA TYR A 97 34.00 -3.55 44.55
C TYR A 97 33.75 -2.32 43.70
N MET A 98 32.76 -1.48 44.04
CA MET A 98 32.55 -0.21 43.35
C MET A 98 33.84 0.64 43.31
N LYS A 99 34.59 0.70 44.43
CA LYS A 99 35.88 1.41 44.48
C LYS A 99 36.95 0.71 43.63
N GLU A 100 37.01 -0.62 43.63
CA GLU A 100 37.95 -1.40 42.83
C GLU A 100 37.74 -1.20 41.33
N TYR A 101 36.48 -1.20 40.88
CA TYR A 101 36.10 -0.95 39.49
C TYR A 101 36.11 0.54 39.11
N LYS A 102 36.38 1.43 40.09
CA LYS A 102 36.38 2.90 39.94
C LYS A 102 35.04 3.47 39.45
N ASP A 103 33.96 2.84 39.88
CA ASP A 103 32.59 3.22 39.56
C ASP A 103 32.07 4.24 40.60
N SER A 104 31.09 5.07 40.22
CA SER A 104 30.54 6.14 41.08
C SER A 104 29.31 5.71 41.90
N PHE A 105 28.63 4.63 41.48
CA PHE A 105 27.44 4.08 42.12
C PHE A 105 27.57 2.57 42.34
N VAL A 106 26.94 2.06 43.40
CA VAL A 106 26.82 0.61 43.63
C VAL A 106 25.77 0.05 42.66
N SER A 107 26.22 -0.74 41.67
CA SER A 107 25.38 -1.40 40.68
C SER A 107 25.02 -2.84 41.06
N VAL A 108 24.11 -3.45 40.29
CA VAL A 108 23.76 -4.86 40.40
C VAL A 108 25.00 -5.76 40.23
N GLU A 109 25.97 -5.36 39.39
CA GLU A 109 27.23 -6.09 39.17
C GLU A 109 28.01 -6.27 40.49
N HIS A 110 28.12 -5.20 41.27
CA HIS A 110 28.83 -5.21 42.55
C HIS A 110 28.11 -6.05 43.60
N LEU A 111 26.77 -6.02 43.62
CA LEU A 111 25.97 -6.88 44.49
C LEU A 111 26.16 -8.36 44.16
N VAL A 112 26.11 -8.71 42.86
CA VAL A 112 26.32 -10.08 42.37
C VAL A 112 27.73 -10.60 42.72
N LEU A 113 28.77 -9.77 42.57
CA LEU A 113 30.12 -10.10 43.04
C LEU A 113 30.18 -10.30 44.56
N GLY A 114 29.44 -9.49 45.32
CA GLY A 114 29.34 -9.57 46.77
C GLY A 114 28.83 -10.91 47.31
N PHE A 115 28.03 -11.65 46.52
CA PHE A 115 27.53 -12.98 46.87
C PHE A 115 28.60 -14.08 46.81
N ALA A 116 29.67 -13.92 46.02
CA ALA A 116 30.73 -14.93 45.95
C ALA A 116 31.45 -15.14 47.29
N GLN A 117 31.46 -14.10 48.13
CA GLN A 117 32.07 -14.12 49.45
C GLN A 117 31.04 -14.16 50.60
N ASP A 118 29.75 -14.31 50.27
CA ASP A 118 28.69 -14.39 51.27
C ASP A 118 28.68 -15.76 51.98
N LYS A 119 28.90 -15.75 53.30
CA LYS A 119 29.05 -16.98 54.09
C LYS A 119 27.72 -17.66 54.43
N ARG A 120 26.62 -16.91 54.40
CA ARG A 120 25.29 -17.40 54.78
C ARG A 120 24.64 -18.22 53.68
N PHE A 121 24.64 -17.69 52.47
CA PHE A 121 23.85 -18.22 51.36
C PHE A 121 24.65 -18.26 50.05
N GLY A 122 25.24 -17.14 49.65
CA GLY A 122 25.81 -16.96 48.31
C GLY A 122 26.96 -17.91 47.97
N LYS A 123 27.90 -18.13 48.90
CA LYS A 123 29.06 -19.02 48.65
C LYS A 123 28.64 -20.48 48.45
N GLN A 124 27.66 -20.95 49.20
CA GLN A 124 27.15 -22.32 49.05
C GLN A 124 26.38 -22.44 47.73
N LEU A 125 25.49 -21.49 47.42
CA LEU A 125 24.75 -21.48 46.17
C LEU A 125 25.70 -21.45 44.95
N PHE A 126 26.73 -20.61 44.96
CA PHE A 126 27.68 -20.54 43.85
C PHE A 126 28.48 -21.83 43.70
N SER A 127 28.82 -22.49 44.81
CA SER A 127 29.45 -23.82 44.76
C SER A 127 28.54 -24.87 44.11
N ASP A 128 27.25 -24.89 44.46
CA ASP A 128 26.28 -25.86 43.91
C ASP A 128 26.10 -25.69 42.39
N PHE A 129 26.17 -24.46 41.90
CA PHE A 129 26.08 -24.13 40.47
C PHE A 129 27.45 -24.06 39.76
N ARG A 130 28.55 -24.44 40.44
CA ARG A 130 29.94 -24.38 39.92
C ARG A 130 30.35 -22.99 39.41
N ILE A 131 29.80 -21.95 40.02
CA ILE A 131 30.10 -20.56 39.71
C ILE A 131 31.34 -20.12 40.51
N SER A 132 32.38 -19.67 39.81
CA SER A 132 33.55 -19.07 40.45
C SER A 132 33.50 -17.55 40.38
N GLU A 133 34.15 -16.88 41.33
CA GLU A 133 34.31 -15.41 41.33
C GLU A 133 34.95 -14.91 40.03
N LYS A 134 35.91 -15.66 39.47
CA LYS A 134 36.53 -15.37 38.16
C LYS A 134 35.53 -15.45 37.01
N ALA A 135 34.63 -16.44 37.03
CA ALA A 135 33.60 -16.59 36.00
C ALA A 135 32.61 -15.43 36.04
N ILE A 136 32.16 -15.02 37.24
CA ILE A 136 31.28 -13.85 37.42
C ILE A 136 31.98 -12.57 36.97
N SER A 137 33.22 -12.33 37.38
CA SER A 137 33.97 -11.14 36.95
C SER A 137 34.14 -11.10 35.43
N SER A 138 34.36 -12.24 34.79
CA SER A 138 34.46 -12.33 33.32
C SER A 138 33.12 -12.08 32.65
N ALA A 139 32.02 -12.61 33.19
CA ALA A 139 30.66 -12.37 32.72
C ALA A 139 30.26 -10.89 32.85
N ILE A 140 30.57 -10.26 33.99
CA ILE A 140 30.37 -8.83 34.22
C ILE A 140 31.14 -8.01 33.20
N LYS A 141 32.44 -8.31 33.00
CA LYS A 141 33.27 -7.64 31.99
C LYS A 141 32.70 -7.77 30.57
N ALA A 142 32.13 -8.93 30.23
CA ALA A 142 31.51 -9.14 28.93
C ALA A 142 30.23 -8.31 28.75
N VAL A 143 29.37 -8.22 29.77
CA VAL A 143 28.10 -7.47 29.71
C VAL A 143 28.33 -5.94 29.77
N ARG A 144 29.24 -5.48 30.64
CA ARG A 144 29.56 -4.04 30.77
C ARG A 144 30.48 -3.51 29.66
N GLY A 145 31.22 -4.39 28.99
CA GLY A 145 32.27 -4.04 28.04
C GLY A 145 33.33 -3.12 28.66
N ARG A 146 33.57 -1.96 28.04
CA ARG A 146 34.51 -0.92 28.51
C ARG A 146 33.85 0.19 29.33
N GLN A 147 32.55 0.09 29.64
CA GLN A 147 31.82 1.15 30.32
C GLN A 147 32.04 1.12 31.85
N SER A 148 31.96 2.29 32.46
CA SER A 148 32.00 2.53 33.92
C SER A 148 30.67 3.09 34.38
N VAL A 149 30.22 2.71 35.57
CA VAL A 149 28.95 3.14 36.16
C VAL A 149 29.11 4.53 36.77
N ILE A 150 28.80 5.55 35.98
CA ILE A 150 28.94 6.98 36.35
C ILE A 150 27.61 7.71 36.52
N ASP A 151 26.49 7.02 36.28
CA ASP A 151 25.12 7.51 36.48
C ASP A 151 24.25 6.42 37.14
N GLN A 152 23.00 6.78 37.48
CA GLN A 152 22.09 5.90 38.20
C GLN A 152 21.41 4.85 37.29
N ASP A 153 21.44 5.01 35.96
CA ASP A 153 20.87 4.04 35.00
C ASP A 153 21.89 3.62 33.92
N PRO A 154 22.93 2.86 34.30
CA PRO A 154 23.93 2.36 33.35
C PRO A 154 23.37 1.24 32.46
N GLU A 155 22.35 0.52 32.93
CA GLU A 155 21.82 -0.68 32.27
C GLU A 155 21.11 -0.35 30.96
N GLY A 156 20.51 0.84 30.86
CA GLY A 156 19.96 1.38 29.62
C GLY A 156 21.01 1.55 28.52
N LYS A 157 22.29 1.72 28.87
CA LYS A 157 23.40 2.05 27.96
C LYS A 157 24.26 0.85 27.53
N TYR A 158 24.06 -0.32 28.15
CA TYR A 158 24.71 -1.56 27.74
C TYR A 158 24.01 -2.18 26.52
N GLU A 159 24.81 -2.74 25.61
CA GLU A 159 24.36 -3.46 24.39
C GLU A 159 23.34 -2.64 23.58
N ALA A 160 23.66 -1.37 23.33
CA ALA A 160 22.75 -0.43 22.68
C ALA A 160 22.44 -0.86 21.23
N LEU A 161 23.42 -1.45 20.54
CA LEU A 161 23.22 -1.99 19.19
C LEU A 161 22.24 -3.15 19.12
N GLU A 162 22.18 -4.02 20.14
CA GLU A 162 21.22 -5.13 20.18
C GLU A 162 19.79 -4.65 20.50
N LYS A 163 19.66 -3.59 21.30
CA LYS A 163 18.35 -3.02 21.67
C LYS A 163 17.73 -2.14 20.59
N TYR A 164 18.56 -1.34 19.93
CA TYR A 164 18.12 -0.29 19.00
C TYR A 164 18.53 -0.58 17.54
N GLY A 165 19.11 -1.74 17.28
CA GLY A 165 19.54 -2.14 15.95
C GLY A 165 19.16 -3.58 15.61
N LYS A 166 19.12 -3.86 14.31
CA LYS A 166 18.92 -5.20 13.74
C LYS A 166 20.17 -5.60 12.95
N ASP A 167 20.82 -6.69 13.33
CA ASP A 167 22.00 -7.19 12.61
C ASP A 167 21.57 -7.91 11.32
N LEU A 168 21.66 -7.20 10.18
CA LEU A 168 21.32 -7.72 8.87
C LEU A 168 22.27 -8.86 8.45
N THR A 169 23.54 -8.82 8.88
CA THR A 169 24.48 -9.92 8.58
C THR A 169 24.17 -11.19 9.38
N ALA A 170 23.67 -11.06 10.61
CA ALA A 170 23.17 -12.21 11.37
C ALA A 170 21.91 -12.78 10.72
N MET A 171 20.96 -11.94 10.33
CA MET A 171 19.74 -12.37 9.61
C MET A 171 20.05 -13.06 8.28
N ALA A 172 21.06 -12.58 7.54
CA ALA A 172 21.55 -13.22 6.33
C ALA A 172 22.18 -14.60 6.61
N ARG A 173 22.95 -14.76 7.70
CA ARG A 173 23.51 -16.07 8.09
C ARG A 173 22.43 -17.09 8.44
N GLU A 174 21.38 -16.62 9.10
CA GLU A 174 20.21 -17.40 9.49
C GLU A 174 19.24 -17.69 8.33
N GLY A 175 19.48 -17.12 7.14
CA GLY A 175 18.61 -17.31 5.97
C GLY A 175 17.24 -16.62 6.12
N LYS A 176 17.12 -15.58 6.95
CA LYS A 176 15.87 -14.85 7.19
C LYS A 176 15.62 -13.69 6.23
N LEU A 177 16.63 -13.24 5.51
CA LEU A 177 16.48 -12.18 4.51
C LEU A 177 15.93 -12.74 3.21
N ASP A 178 15.11 -11.94 2.54
CA ASP A 178 14.61 -12.26 1.20
C ASP A 178 15.72 -12.11 0.16
N PRO A 179 15.68 -12.92 -0.92
CA PRO A 179 16.65 -12.78 -2.01
C PRO A 179 16.50 -11.41 -2.68
N VAL A 180 17.62 -10.79 -3.00
CA VAL A 180 17.63 -9.48 -3.67
C VAL A 180 17.92 -9.68 -5.16
N ILE A 181 16.96 -9.31 -6.01
CA ILE A 181 17.01 -9.51 -7.46
C ILE A 181 17.15 -8.17 -8.18
N GLY A 182 18.03 -8.10 -9.19
CA GLY A 182 18.11 -6.97 -10.11
C GLY A 182 18.71 -5.68 -9.52
N ARG A 183 19.44 -5.76 -8.39
CA ARG A 183 20.08 -4.61 -7.72
C ARG A 183 21.61 -4.72 -7.60
N ASP A 184 22.22 -5.50 -8.48
CA ASP A 184 23.65 -5.83 -8.42
C ASP A 184 24.56 -4.61 -8.59
N ASP A 185 24.17 -3.66 -9.45
CA ASP A 185 24.97 -2.48 -9.74
C ASP A 185 24.94 -1.48 -8.58
N GLU A 186 23.79 -1.27 -7.95
CA GLU A 186 23.65 -0.44 -6.75
C GLU A 186 24.39 -1.05 -5.55
N ILE A 187 24.29 -2.36 -5.35
CA ILE A 187 25.04 -3.07 -4.31
C ILE A 187 26.54 -2.95 -4.55
N ARG A 188 27.02 -3.22 -5.79
CA ARG A 188 28.43 -3.06 -6.17
C ARG A 188 28.90 -1.62 -5.99
N ARG A 189 28.06 -0.64 -6.29
CA ARG A 189 28.35 0.78 -6.06
C ARG A 189 28.49 1.10 -4.58
N CYS A 190 27.64 0.56 -3.72
CA CYS A 190 27.76 0.69 -2.25
C CYS A 190 29.07 0.08 -1.74
N ILE A 191 29.43 -1.13 -2.19
CA ILE A 191 30.70 -1.80 -1.88
C ILE A 191 31.89 -0.91 -2.28
N GLN A 192 31.86 -0.37 -3.49
CA GLN A 192 32.90 0.52 -4.00
C GLN A 192 33.05 1.75 -3.10
N ILE A 193 31.94 2.39 -2.74
CA ILE A 193 31.93 3.60 -1.90
C ILE A 193 32.47 3.30 -0.50
N LEU A 194 31.97 2.27 0.17
CA LEU A 194 32.41 1.88 1.52
C LEU A 194 33.90 1.52 1.57
N SER A 195 34.49 1.13 0.44
CA SER A 195 35.92 0.82 0.31
C SER A 195 36.80 2.05 0.08
N ARG A 196 36.22 3.25 -0.14
CA ARG A 196 36.99 4.50 -0.34
C ARG A 196 37.59 5.01 0.96
N ARG A 197 38.64 5.83 0.82
CA ARG A 197 39.26 6.58 1.94
C ARG A 197 38.48 7.83 2.32
N THR A 198 37.84 8.48 1.36
CA THR A 198 37.05 9.72 1.52
C THR A 198 35.73 9.59 0.77
N LYS A 199 34.67 10.25 1.24
CA LYS A 199 33.30 10.07 0.72
C LYS A 199 32.92 8.59 0.69
N ASN A 200 33.13 7.95 1.84
CA ASN A 200 33.02 6.50 2.02
C ASN A 200 31.70 6.07 2.66
N ASN A 201 30.73 6.98 2.74
CA ASN A 201 29.39 6.69 3.21
C ASN A 201 28.42 6.82 2.02
N PRO A 202 27.85 5.73 1.50
CA PRO A 202 26.83 5.82 0.45
C PRO A 202 25.51 6.36 1.01
N VAL A 203 24.80 7.12 0.19
CA VAL A 203 23.38 7.49 0.44
C VAL A 203 22.56 7.02 -0.74
N LEU A 204 21.65 6.08 -0.46
CA LEU A 204 20.65 5.58 -1.38
C LEU A 204 19.55 6.64 -1.53
N ILE A 205 19.40 7.19 -2.73
CA ILE A 205 18.46 8.25 -3.05
C ILE A 205 17.46 7.70 -4.06
N GLY A 206 16.20 7.63 -3.66
CA GLY A 206 15.12 7.13 -4.50
C GLY A 206 13.78 7.34 -3.82
N GLU A 207 12.69 7.14 -4.55
CA GLU A 207 11.34 7.26 -4.01
C GLU A 207 11.05 6.16 -2.95
N PRO A 208 10.03 6.32 -2.09
CA PRO A 208 9.62 5.26 -1.18
C PRO A 208 9.15 4.00 -1.94
N GLY A 209 9.53 2.82 -1.46
CA GLY A 209 9.10 1.53 -2.05
C GLY A 209 9.95 1.02 -3.22
N VAL A 210 10.97 1.75 -3.69
CA VAL A 210 11.83 1.28 -4.80
C VAL A 210 12.84 0.18 -4.41
N GLY A 211 12.96 -0.16 -3.13
CA GLY A 211 13.88 -1.21 -2.64
C GLY A 211 15.21 -0.70 -2.07
N LYS A 212 15.26 0.49 -1.46
CA LYS A 212 16.47 1.01 -0.80
C LYS A 212 16.96 0.10 0.33
N THR A 213 16.05 -0.40 1.16
CA THR A 213 16.37 -1.35 2.24
C THR A 213 16.84 -2.70 1.70
N ALA A 214 16.23 -3.18 0.60
CA ALA A 214 16.66 -4.40 -0.07
C ALA A 214 18.12 -4.31 -0.56
N ILE A 215 18.61 -3.15 -0.98
CA ILE A 215 20.04 -2.97 -1.33
C ILE A 215 20.94 -3.17 -0.10
N ALA A 216 20.53 -2.70 1.08
CA ALA A 216 21.28 -2.91 2.32
C ALA A 216 21.27 -4.40 2.75
N GLU A 217 20.13 -5.07 2.60
CA GLU A 217 19.99 -6.51 2.85
C GLU A 217 20.82 -7.35 1.88
N GLY A 218 20.82 -7.01 0.58
CA GLY A 218 21.63 -7.67 -0.44
C GLY A 218 23.12 -7.46 -0.21
N LEU A 219 23.52 -6.28 0.29
CA LEU A 219 24.89 -6.07 0.76
C LEU A 219 25.24 -6.98 1.95
N ALA A 220 24.32 -7.19 2.90
CA ALA A 220 24.53 -8.10 4.02
C ALA A 220 24.73 -9.55 3.55
N GLN A 221 23.92 -9.99 2.58
CA GLN A 221 24.07 -11.31 1.94
C GLN A 221 25.45 -11.47 1.31
N ARG A 222 25.90 -10.50 0.50
CA ARG A 222 27.24 -10.55 -0.11
C ARG A 222 28.39 -10.54 0.90
N ILE A 223 28.26 -9.77 1.99
CA ILE A 223 29.26 -9.79 3.07
C ILE A 223 29.38 -11.19 3.69
N VAL A 224 28.24 -11.87 3.87
CA VAL A 224 28.16 -13.22 4.45
C VAL A 224 28.64 -14.30 3.48
N GLU A 225 28.39 -14.15 2.18
CA GLU A 225 28.90 -15.03 1.12
C GLU A 225 30.39 -14.84 0.85
N GLY A 226 30.97 -13.72 1.30
CA GLY A 226 32.36 -13.36 1.02
C GLY A 226 32.57 -12.74 -0.36
N ASP A 227 31.49 -12.40 -1.09
CA ASP A 227 31.52 -11.63 -2.35
C ASP A 227 31.71 -10.13 -2.09
N VAL A 228 32.72 -9.79 -1.30
CA VAL A 228 33.12 -8.42 -0.99
C VAL A 228 34.65 -8.30 -0.90
N PRO A 229 35.22 -7.12 -1.18
CA PRO A 229 36.65 -6.88 -0.97
C PRO A 229 37.06 -7.15 0.48
N GLN A 230 38.33 -7.52 0.69
CA GLN A 230 38.89 -7.80 2.03
C GLN A 230 38.61 -6.70 3.05
N ALA A 231 38.54 -5.44 2.60
CA ALA A 231 38.22 -4.31 3.45
C ALA A 231 36.86 -4.45 4.14
N LEU A 232 35.87 -5.08 3.51
CA LEU A 232 34.50 -5.26 4.00
C LEU A 232 34.19 -6.68 4.49
N MET A 233 35.10 -7.62 4.28
CA MET A 233 34.96 -9.00 4.72
C MET A 233 34.81 -9.06 6.25
N ASN A 234 33.90 -9.93 6.73
CA ASN A 234 33.59 -10.14 8.15
C ASN A 234 33.10 -8.90 8.92
N ARG A 235 32.69 -7.84 8.23
CA ARG A 235 32.02 -6.71 8.90
C ARG A 235 30.58 -7.05 9.26
N LYS A 236 30.08 -6.39 10.31
CA LYS A 236 28.67 -6.42 10.66
C LYS A 236 27.94 -5.27 9.98
N LEU A 237 26.78 -5.53 9.40
CA LEU A 237 25.87 -4.50 8.91
C LEU A 237 24.65 -4.46 9.83
N ILE A 238 24.46 -3.34 10.53
CA ILE A 238 23.39 -3.17 11.52
C ILE A 238 22.45 -2.08 11.03
N SER A 239 21.16 -2.39 10.89
CA SER A 239 20.11 -1.42 10.63
C SER A 239 19.68 -0.74 11.92
N LEU A 240 19.68 0.59 11.96
CA LEU A 240 19.21 1.37 13.10
C LEU A 240 17.67 1.43 13.09
N ASP A 241 17.04 1.12 14.23
CA ASP A 241 15.60 1.28 14.41
C ASP A 241 15.29 2.63 15.06
N MET A 242 14.90 3.60 14.24
CA MET A 242 14.53 4.94 14.70
C MET A 242 13.28 4.92 15.59
N GLY A 243 12.34 4.01 15.32
CA GLY A 243 11.14 3.85 16.13
C GLY A 243 11.48 3.40 17.54
N ALA A 244 12.37 2.41 17.69
CA ALA A 244 12.83 1.92 18.98
C ALA A 244 13.57 2.99 19.80
N LEU A 245 14.35 3.86 19.14
CA LEU A 245 15.04 4.97 19.81
C LEU A 245 14.07 6.02 20.37
N ILE A 246 13.00 6.32 19.62
CA ILE A 246 11.98 7.31 20.00
C ILE A 246 10.98 6.72 21.02
N ALA A 247 10.66 5.43 20.90
CA ALA A 247 9.69 4.75 21.73
C ALA A 247 10.07 4.85 23.23
N GLY A 248 9.14 5.35 24.04
CA GLY A 248 9.34 5.48 25.48
C GLY A 248 10.30 6.61 25.89
N ALA A 249 10.75 7.48 24.99
CA ALA A 249 11.44 8.70 25.36
C ALA A 249 10.41 9.76 25.81
N LYS A 250 10.43 10.14 27.09
CA LYS A 250 9.56 11.21 27.64
C LYS A 250 10.15 12.59 27.37
N TYR A 251 11.47 12.66 27.25
CA TYR A 251 12.22 13.91 27.07
C TYR A 251 13.18 13.79 25.88
N ARG A 252 13.41 14.90 25.17
CA ARG A 252 14.31 14.96 23.99
C ARG A 252 15.74 14.46 24.28
N GLY A 253 16.26 14.75 25.47
CA GLY A 253 17.61 14.32 25.87
C GLY A 253 17.79 12.82 25.95
N GLU A 254 16.73 12.06 26.26
CA GLU A 254 16.79 10.59 26.35
C GLU A 254 17.06 9.95 24.98
N PHE A 255 16.44 10.48 23.92
CA PHE A 255 16.72 10.03 22.56
C PHE A 255 18.18 10.28 22.17
N GLU A 256 18.69 11.49 22.42
CA GLU A 256 20.08 11.82 22.12
C GLU A 256 21.05 10.94 22.88
N ASP A 257 20.77 10.64 24.15
CA ASP A 257 21.63 9.79 24.97
C ASP A 257 21.61 8.33 24.52
N ARG A 258 20.46 7.81 24.08
CA ARG A 258 20.37 6.48 23.44
C ARG A 258 21.15 6.43 22.13
N LEU A 259 21.00 7.44 21.27
CA LEU A 259 21.74 7.52 20.01
C LEU A 259 23.25 7.67 20.25
N LYS A 260 23.67 8.46 21.24
CA LYS A 260 25.08 8.55 21.65
C LYS A 260 25.62 7.19 22.10
N ALA A 261 24.84 6.42 22.85
CA ALA A 261 25.25 5.07 23.28
C ALA A 261 25.46 4.14 22.08
N VAL A 262 24.54 4.13 21.12
CA VAL A 262 24.66 3.37 19.86
C VAL A 262 25.90 3.81 19.08
N LEU A 263 26.06 5.11 18.84
CA LEU A 263 27.18 5.64 18.06
C LEU A 263 28.53 5.36 18.73
N LYS A 264 28.60 5.43 20.06
CA LYS A 264 29.80 5.09 20.83
C LYS A 264 30.19 3.62 20.65
N GLU A 265 29.21 2.71 20.71
CA GLU A 265 29.43 1.29 20.49
C GLU A 265 29.93 1.00 19.07
N VAL A 266 29.39 1.68 18.06
CA VAL A 266 29.87 1.57 16.66
C VAL A 266 31.31 2.07 16.52
N THR A 267 31.68 3.16 17.20
CA THR A 267 33.07 3.66 17.14
C THR A 267 34.05 2.79 17.91
N ASP A 268 33.64 2.24 19.04
CA ASP A 268 34.46 1.31 19.83
C ASP A 268 34.71 -0.01 19.07
N ALA A 269 33.86 -0.33 18.07
CA ALA A 269 34.06 -1.45 17.15
C ALA A 269 35.12 -1.18 16.05
N GLU A 270 35.81 -0.03 16.07
CA GLU A 270 36.95 0.32 15.20
C GLU A 270 36.67 0.08 13.69
N GLY A 271 35.43 0.38 13.27
CA GLY A 271 35.01 0.25 11.88
C GLY A 271 34.68 -1.17 11.41
N GLN A 272 34.59 -2.15 12.31
CA GLN A 272 34.05 -3.49 12.02
C GLN A 272 32.54 -3.49 11.82
N THR A 273 31.85 -2.46 12.30
CA THR A 273 30.41 -2.26 12.16
C THR A 273 30.11 -1.17 11.13
N VAL A 274 29.21 -1.47 10.20
CA VAL A 274 28.61 -0.52 9.27
C VAL A 274 27.16 -0.30 9.70
N LEU A 275 26.76 0.96 9.82
CA LEU A 275 25.41 1.33 10.25
C LEU A 275 24.54 1.65 9.03
N PHE A 276 23.41 0.97 8.86
CA PHE A 276 22.37 1.37 7.91
C PHE A 276 21.35 2.25 8.65
N ILE A 277 21.10 3.45 8.11
CA ILE A 277 20.15 4.42 8.66
C ILE A 277 19.11 4.67 7.56
N ASP A 278 17.94 4.07 7.73
CA ASP A 278 16.79 4.40 6.89
C ASP A 278 16.27 5.79 7.27
N GLU A 279 15.73 6.50 6.28
CA GLU A 279 15.26 7.89 6.43
C GLU A 279 16.28 8.80 7.14
N ILE A 280 17.54 8.77 6.71
CA ILE A 280 18.66 9.48 7.39
C ILE A 280 18.42 10.99 7.61
N HIS A 281 17.56 11.60 6.79
CA HIS A 281 17.15 12.99 6.95
C HIS A 281 16.41 13.26 8.27
N THR A 282 15.75 12.27 8.87
CA THR A 282 15.08 12.38 10.18
C THR A 282 16.07 12.65 11.31
N VAL A 283 17.30 12.13 11.19
CA VAL A 283 18.38 12.31 12.17
C VAL A 283 19.12 13.63 11.97
N VAL A 284 19.20 14.10 10.72
CA VAL A 284 20.07 15.20 10.28
C VAL A 284 19.33 16.53 10.10
N GLY A 285 18.02 16.51 9.83
CA GLY A 285 17.31 17.65 9.24
C GLY A 285 16.12 18.18 10.04
N ALA A 286 15.71 17.52 11.12
CA ALA A 286 14.43 17.84 11.78
C ALA A 286 14.44 19.16 12.58
N GLY A 287 15.60 19.79 12.78
CA GLY A 287 15.73 21.03 13.56
C GLY A 287 15.26 22.32 12.87
N ALA A 288 15.01 22.31 11.56
CA ALA A 288 14.70 23.55 10.81
C ALA A 288 13.23 24.02 10.94
N THR A 289 12.33 23.18 11.43
CA THR A 289 10.90 23.51 11.57
C THR A 289 10.38 23.07 12.94
N ASN A 290 10.01 24.03 13.78
CA ASN A 290 9.20 23.89 15.00
C ASN A 290 9.32 22.56 15.80
N GLY A 291 10.54 22.25 16.27
CA GLY A 291 10.71 21.37 17.42
C GLY A 291 10.93 19.87 17.17
N ALA A 292 11.34 19.45 15.97
CA ALA A 292 11.82 18.09 15.75
C ALA A 292 13.36 17.97 16.00
N MET A 293 13.80 16.73 16.25
CA MET A 293 15.10 16.39 16.86
C MET A 293 16.27 16.51 15.86
N ASP A 294 17.30 17.32 16.16
CA ASP A 294 18.51 17.42 15.32
C ASP A 294 19.70 16.73 15.98
N ALA A 295 19.94 15.48 15.58
CA ALA A 295 21.11 14.71 15.99
C ALA A 295 22.27 14.81 14.98
N GLY A 296 22.17 15.68 13.97
CA GLY A 296 23.23 15.90 12.98
C GLY A 296 24.54 16.34 13.63
N ASN A 297 24.47 17.08 14.73
CA ASN A 297 25.65 17.52 15.51
C ASN A 297 26.42 16.35 16.17
N LEU A 298 25.77 15.21 16.41
CA LEU A 298 26.41 14.00 16.95
C LEU A 298 27.14 13.23 15.85
N LEU A 299 26.54 13.15 14.66
CA LEU A 299 27.08 12.39 13.52
C LEU A 299 28.27 13.09 12.84
N LYS A 300 28.19 14.42 12.68
CA LYS A 300 29.18 15.22 11.92
C LYS A 300 30.63 15.01 12.38
N PRO A 301 30.97 15.05 13.69
CA PRO A 301 32.35 14.84 14.13
C PRO A 301 32.87 13.44 13.81
N MET A 302 32.03 12.42 13.98
CA MET A 302 32.39 11.00 13.83
C MET A 302 32.56 10.62 12.35
N LEU A 303 31.68 11.11 11.48
CA LEU A 303 31.84 11.07 10.01
C LEU A 303 33.06 11.89 9.56
N GLY A 304 33.30 13.01 10.25
CA GLY A 304 34.43 13.91 10.05
C GLY A 304 35.77 13.21 10.17
N ARG A 305 35.93 12.43 11.24
CA ARG A 305 37.14 11.65 11.59
C ARG A 305 37.21 10.29 10.91
N GLY A 306 36.13 9.83 10.27
CA GLY A 306 36.05 8.51 9.63
C GLY A 306 35.91 7.35 10.61
N GLU A 307 35.55 7.65 11.87
CA GLU A 307 35.29 6.65 12.94
C GLU A 307 33.95 5.94 12.71
N LEU A 308 32.99 6.63 12.08
CA LEU A 308 31.69 6.08 11.71
C LEU A 308 31.65 5.77 10.22
N ARG A 309 31.21 4.55 9.88
CA ARG A 309 30.81 4.17 8.53
C ARG A 309 29.32 3.89 8.50
N CYS A 310 28.61 4.53 7.59
CA CYS A 310 27.18 4.32 7.45
C CYS A 310 26.71 4.31 5.99
N ILE A 311 25.55 3.71 5.81
CA ILE A 311 24.75 3.72 4.59
C ILE A 311 23.47 4.47 4.95
N GLY A 312 23.20 5.59 4.30
CA GLY A 312 21.94 6.33 4.48
C GLY A 312 20.93 5.97 3.38
N ALA A 313 19.64 6.08 3.67
CA ALA A 313 18.58 6.07 2.66
C ALA A 313 17.64 7.27 2.86
N THR A 314 17.21 7.92 1.76
CA THR A 314 16.32 9.10 1.79
C THR A 314 15.68 9.33 0.41
N THR A 315 14.75 10.26 0.29
CA THR A 315 14.23 10.73 -1.02
C THR A 315 15.09 11.85 -1.60
N LEU A 316 14.92 12.15 -2.90
CA LEU A 316 15.66 13.21 -3.57
C LEU A 316 15.39 14.60 -2.96
N ASP A 317 14.13 14.88 -2.65
CA ASP A 317 13.68 16.17 -2.11
C ASP A 317 14.25 16.39 -0.69
N GLU A 318 14.24 15.36 0.16
CA GLU A 318 14.86 15.39 1.49
C GLU A 318 16.39 15.53 1.41
N TYR A 319 17.03 14.79 0.51
CA TYR A 319 18.48 14.89 0.32
C TYR A 319 18.89 16.33 -0.01
N ARG A 320 18.21 16.95 -0.99
CA ARG A 320 18.43 18.34 -1.40
C ARG A 320 18.18 19.31 -0.24
N LYS A 321 17.15 19.07 0.55
CA LYS A 321 16.75 19.96 1.64
C LYS A 321 17.68 19.89 2.86
N TYR A 322 18.14 18.70 3.23
CA TYR A 322 18.79 18.46 4.53
C TYR A 322 20.25 18.05 4.46
N ILE A 323 20.71 17.42 3.37
CA ILE A 323 22.09 16.88 3.26
C ILE A 323 22.92 17.74 2.30
N GLU A 324 22.39 18.04 1.12
CA GLU A 324 23.10 18.81 0.08
C GLU A 324 23.38 20.26 0.51
N LYS A 325 22.47 20.86 1.27
CA LYS A 325 22.66 22.21 1.83
C LYS A 325 23.71 22.29 2.94
N ASP A 326 24.13 21.16 3.52
CA ASP A 326 25.14 21.11 4.58
C ASP A 326 26.51 20.64 4.02
N PRO A 327 27.48 21.54 3.82
CA PRO A 327 28.79 21.19 3.24
C PRO A 327 29.58 20.17 4.08
N ALA A 328 29.31 20.03 5.38
CA ALA A 328 30.01 19.07 6.21
C ALA A 328 29.56 17.63 5.88
N LEU A 329 28.26 17.44 5.64
CA LEU A 329 27.67 16.15 5.33
C LEU A 329 27.82 15.78 3.86
N GLU A 330 27.60 16.74 2.95
CA GLU A 330 27.78 16.56 1.50
C GLU A 330 29.20 16.06 1.16
N ARG A 331 30.21 16.51 1.91
CA ARG A 331 31.61 16.06 1.74
C ARG A 331 31.90 14.66 2.30
N ARG A 332 30.99 14.07 3.06
CA ARG A 332 31.16 12.73 3.67
C ARG A 332 30.31 11.66 3.02
N PHE A 333 29.22 12.06 2.38
CA PHE A 333 28.32 11.17 1.67
C PHE A 333 28.60 11.12 0.16
N GLN A 334 28.28 9.99 -0.45
CA GLN A 334 28.29 9.79 -1.89
C GLN A 334 26.91 9.31 -2.33
N GLN A 335 26.32 10.01 -3.30
CA GLN A 335 25.00 9.70 -3.84
C GLN A 335 25.03 8.39 -4.64
N VAL A 336 24.00 7.57 -4.44
CA VAL A 336 23.66 6.39 -5.22
C VAL A 336 22.17 6.51 -5.55
N TYR A 337 21.85 6.76 -6.82
CA TYR A 337 20.46 6.84 -7.27
C TYR A 337 19.88 5.43 -7.40
N VAL A 338 18.67 5.26 -6.89
CA VAL A 338 17.91 4.00 -6.93
C VAL A 338 16.61 4.30 -7.66
N ASP A 339 16.60 3.97 -8.95
CA ASP A 339 15.44 4.17 -9.79
C ASP A 339 14.40 3.05 -9.58
N GLN A 340 13.16 3.36 -9.91
CA GLN A 340 12.08 2.38 -9.96
C GLN A 340 12.41 1.32 -11.02
N PRO A 341 12.29 0.01 -10.71
CA PRO A 341 12.52 -1.05 -11.70
C PRO A 341 11.45 -1.00 -12.80
N SER A 342 11.80 -1.51 -13.98
CA SER A 342 10.82 -1.68 -15.06
C SER A 342 9.77 -2.74 -14.70
N VAL A 343 8.69 -2.83 -15.49
CA VAL A 343 7.69 -3.90 -15.31
C VAL A 343 8.33 -5.27 -15.46
N GLU A 344 9.25 -5.45 -16.42
CA GLU A 344 9.96 -6.72 -16.64
C GLU A 344 10.89 -7.08 -15.49
N ASP A 345 11.65 -6.10 -14.97
CA ASP A 345 12.50 -6.28 -13.80
C ASP A 345 11.66 -6.61 -12.55
N THR A 346 10.50 -5.95 -12.41
CA THR A 346 9.56 -6.23 -11.31
C THR A 346 9.03 -7.66 -11.39
N VAL A 347 8.67 -8.15 -12.57
CA VAL A 347 8.26 -9.56 -12.74
C VAL A 347 9.40 -10.50 -12.32
N SER A 348 10.64 -10.16 -12.66
CA SER A 348 11.82 -10.95 -12.24
C SER A 348 12.01 -10.92 -10.71
N ILE A 349 11.80 -9.77 -10.07
CA ILE A 349 11.80 -9.64 -8.60
C ILE A 349 10.69 -10.51 -8.00
N LEU A 350 9.47 -10.41 -8.49
CA LEU A 350 8.32 -11.19 -8.02
C LEU A 350 8.56 -12.70 -8.18
N ARG A 351 9.15 -13.13 -9.30
CA ARG A 351 9.52 -14.54 -9.52
C ARG A 351 10.56 -15.02 -8.50
N GLY A 352 11.54 -14.19 -8.17
CA GLY A 352 12.53 -14.51 -7.14
C GLY A 352 11.95 -14.57 -5.73
N LEU A 353 10.91 -13.77 -5.44
CA LEU A 353 10.21 -13.77 -4.15
C LEU A 353 9.09 -14.83 -4.07
N ARG A 354 8.67 -15.41 -5.21
CA ARG A 354 7.53 -16.33 -5.29
C ARG A 354 7.59 -17.43 -4.24
N GLU A 355 8.71 -18.15 -4.15
CA GLU A 355 8.86 -19.29 -3.24
C GLU A 355 8.69 -18.90 -1.76
N ARG A 356 9.16 -17.70 -1.38
CA ARG A 356 9.00 -17.17 -0.01
C ARG A 356 7.54 -16.88 0.32
N TYR A 357 6.83 -16.21 -0.58
CA TYR A 357 5.41 -15.88 -0.38
C TYR A 357 4.52 -17.14 -0.42
N GLU A 358 4.79 -18.07 -1.33
CA GLU A 358 4.10 -19.36 -1.36
C GLU A 358 4.26 -20.13 -0.05
N LEU A 359 5.48 -20.18 0.50
CA LEU A 359 5.77 -20.86 1.75
C LEU A 359 5.12 -20.15 2.95
N HIS A 360 5.20 -18.82 3.02
CA HIS A 360 4.59 -18.04 4.10
C HIS A 360 3.05 -18.17 4.14
N HIS A 361 2.42 -18.15 2.97
CA HIS A 361 0.96 -18.21 2.87
C HIS A 361 0.40 -19.62 2.74
N GLY A 362 1.21 -20.60 2.35
CA GLY A 362 0.75 -21.96 2.09
C GLY A 362 -0.14 -22.04 0.83
N VAL A 363 0.15 -21.23 -0.18
CA VAL A 363 -0.58 -21.17 -1.46
C VAL A 363 0.40 -21.25 -2.63
N ARG A 364 -0.11 -21.51 -3.84
CA ARG A 364 0.65 -21.42 -5.10
C ARG A 364 0.40 -20.08 -5.76
N ILE A 365 1.38 -19.53 -6.46
CA ILE A 365 1.23 -18.27 -7.20
C ILE A 365 1.59 -18.49 -8.67
N SER A 366 0.58 -18.35 -9.54
CA SER A 366 0.77 -18.50 -10.99
C SER A 366 1.72 -17.44 -11.55
N ASP A 367 2.49 -17.79 -12.58
CA ASP A 367 3.35 -16.80 -13.26
C ASP A 367 2.53 -15.66 -13.89
N SER A 368 1.34 -15.97 -14.39
CA SER A 368 0.39 -14.98 -14.90
C SER A 368 -0.02 -13.96 -13.84
N ALA A 369 -0.21 -14.38 -12.57
CA ALA A 369 -0.54 -13.45 -11.49
C ALA A 369 0.60 -12.46 -11.23
N LEU A 370 1.85 -12.90 -11.31
CA LEU A 370 3.01 -12.02 -11.13
C LEU A 370 3.11 -10.98 -12.24
N VAL A 371 2.89 -11.39 -13.49
CA VAL A 371 2.86 -10.49 -14.65
C VAL A 371 1.72 -9.48 -14.51
N GLU A 372 0.52 -9.93 -14.18
CA GLU A 372 -0.63 -9.04 -13.98
C GLU A 372 -0.44 -8.10 -12.79
N ALA A 373 0.18 -8.55 -11.69
CA ALA A 373 0.48 -7.70 -10.53
C ALA A 373 1.42 -6.55 -10.91
N ALA A 374 2.49 -6.84 -11.67
CA ALA A 374 3.40 -5.81 -12.16
C ALA A 374 2.70 -4.85 -13.15
N MET A 375 1.97 -5.37 -14.14
CA MET A 375 1.31 -4.56 -15.16
C MET A 375 0.17 -3.70 -14.62
N LEU A 376 -0.74 -4.27 -13.82
CA LEU A 376 -1.91 -3.56 -13.30
C LEU A 376 -1.50 -2.53 -12.24
N SER A 377 -0.52 -2.85 -11.39
CA SER A 377 -0.03 -1.90 -10.39
C SER A 377 0.70 -0.72 -11.05
N ASP A 378 1.51 -0.96 -12.08
CA ASP A 378 2.15 0.12 -12.83
C ASP A 378 1.14 1.06 -13.48
N ARG A 379 0.10 0.48 -14.09
CA ARG A 379 -0.91 1.20 -14.86
C ARG A 379 -1.91 1.98 -14.01
N TYR A 380 -2.44 1.37 -12.95
CA TYR A 380 -3.60 1.90 -12.23
C TYR A 380 -3.27 2.46 -10.83
N ILE A 381 -2.09 2.16 -10.29
CA ILE A 381 -1.66 2.63 -8.95
C ILE A 381 -0.51 3.63 -9.12
N SER A 382 -0.83 4.91 -9.34
CA SER A 382 0.17 5.95 -9.63
C SER A 382 0.79 6.60 -8.39
N GLY A 383 0.19 6.45 -7.21
CA GLY A 383 0.68 7.04 -5.95
C GLY A 383 1.77 6.23 -5.23
N ARG A 384 2.13 5.06 -5.76
CA ARG A 384 3.15 4.15 -5.23
C ARG A 384 4.09 3.70 -6.34
N PHE A 385 5.29 3.26 -5.97
CA PHE A 385 6.35 2.88 -6.89
C PHE A 385 6.55 1.37 -6.90
N LEU A 386 7.00 0.84 -8.04
CA LEU A 386 7.50 -0.54 -8.11
C LEU A 386 8.84 -0.66 -7.35
N PRO A 387 9.18 -1.85 -6.81
CA PRO A 387 8.39 -3.08 -6.84
C PRO A 387 7.35 -3.19 -5.71
N ASP A 388 7.38 -2.32 -4.70
CA ASP A 388 6.55 -2.38 -3.49
C ASP A 388 5.05 -2.62 -3.77
N LYS A 389 4.43 -1.80 -4.62
CA LYS A 389 3.00 -1.93 -4.93
C LYS A 389 2.63 -3.26 -5.59
N ALA A 390 3.54 -3.90 -6.32
CA ALA A 390 3.27 -5.17 -6.99
C ALA A 390 3.44 -6.34 -6.01
N ILE A 391 4.44 -6.26 -5.12
CA ILE A 391 4.64 -7.22 -4.04
C ILE A 391 3.43 -7.23 -3.11
N ASP A 392 2.93 -6.05 -2.72
CA ASP A 392 1.77 -5.89 -1.85
C ASP A 392 0.48 -6.49 -2.46
N LEU A 393 0.27 -6.35 -3.77
CA LEU A 393 -0.86 -6.99 -4.46
C LEU A 393 -0.77 -8.52 -4.42
N VAL A 394 0.43 -9.08 -4.62
CA VAL A 394 0.65 -10.54 -4.56
C VAL A 394 0.47 -11.05 -3.13
N ASP A 395 0.98 -10.31 -2.14
CA ASP A 395 0.84 -10.63 -0.72
C ASP A 395 -0.62 -10.62 -0.27
N GLU A 396 -1.37 -9.57 -0.62
CA GLU A 396 -2.80 -9.47 -0.29
C GLU A 396 -3.62 -10.57 -1.00
N ALA A 397 -3.30 -10.92 -2.25
CA ALA A 397 -3.95 -12.01 -2.98
C ALA A 397 -3.68 -13.36 -2.33
N ALA A 398 -2.44 -13.63 -1.95
CA ALA A 398 -2.06 -14.85 -1.26
C ALA A 398 -2.70 -14.95 0.13
N ALA A 399 -2.73 -13.85 0.89
CA ALA A 399 -3.38 -13.78 2.20
C ALA A 399 -4.90 -14.01 2.10
N LYS A 400 -5.56 -13.41 1.11
CA LYS A 400 -6.99 -13.62 0.84
C LYS A 400 -7.27 -15.10 0.54
N LEU A 401 -6.50 -15.72 -0.34
CA LEU A 401 -6.68 -17.12 -0.71
C LEU A 401 -6.43 -18.06 0.48
N LYS A 402 -5.40 -17.79 1.30
CA LYS A 402 -5.13 -18.52 2.55
C LYS A 402 -6.32 -18.46 3.51
N MET A 403 -6.97 -17.31 3.63
CA MET A 403 -8.18 -17.16 4.45
C MET A 403 -9.34 -17.98 3.89
N GLU A 404 -9.52 -18.03 2.57
CA GLU A 404 -10.54 -18.86 1.91
C GLU A 404 -10.29 -20.36 2.13
N ILE A 405 -9.03 -20.82 2.05
CA ILE A 405 -8.64 -22.23 2.29
C ILE A 405 -8.87 -22.66 3.74
N THR A 406 -8.54 -21.80 4.70
CA THR A 406 -8.68 -22.11 6.13
C THR A 406 -10.12 -22.00 6.62
N SER A 407 -10.98 -21.29 5.87
CA SER A 407 -12.39 -21.14 6.15
C SER A 407 -13.22 -22.30 5.58
N LYS A 408 -14.44 -22.48 6.09
CA LYS A 408 -15.37 -23.45 5.51
C LYS A 408 -15.81 -22.95 4.12
N PRO A 409 -15.79 -23.80 3.07
CA PRO A 409 -16.31 -23.43 1.76
C PRO A 409 -17.75 -22.92 1.85
N THR A 410 -18.12 -21.97 0.98
CA THR A 410 -19.46 -21.35 0.97
C THR A 410 -20.58 -22.38 0.86
N ALA A 411 -20.42 -23.37 -0.01
CA ALA A 411 -21.38 -24.48 -0.16
C ALA A 411 -21.58 -25.26 1.14
N LEU A 412 -20.50 -25.51 1.91
CA LEU A 412 -20.58 -26.20 3.18
C LEU A 412 -21.17 -25.32 4.28
N ASP A 413 -20.87 -24.02 4.31
CA ASP A 413 -21.46 -23.08 5.27
C ASP A 413 -22.97 -22.90 5.06
N GLU A 414 -23.43 -22.82 3.80
CA GLU A 414 -24.86 -22.77 3.46
C GLU A 414 -25.61 -24.01 3.93
N ILE A 415 -25.04 -25.20 3.71
CA ILE A 415 -25.62 -26.46 4.18
C ILE A 415 -25.63 -26.51 5.71
N ASN A 416 -24.54 -26.11 6.38
CA ASN A 416 -24.47 -26.04 7.84
C ASN A 416 -25.59 -25.15 8.42
N ARG A 417 -25.80 -23.96 7.86
CA ARG A 417 -26.86 -23.03 8.28
C ARG A 417 -28.25 -23.63 8.08
N SER A 418 -28.48 -24.26 6.95
CA SER A 418 -29.74 -24.96 6.63
C SER A 418 -30.01 -26.11 7.60
N VAL A 419 -29.01 -26.94 7.90
CA VAL A 419 -29.11 -28.04 8.88
C VAL A 419 -29.47 -27.52 10.26
N ILE A 420 -28.80 -26.47 10.75
CA ILE A 420 -29.09 -25.86 12.06
C ILE A 420 -30.53 -25.32 12.10
N LYS A 421 -30.97 -24.64 11.04
CA LYS A 421 -32.33 -24.09 10.94
C LYS A 421 -33.39 -25.20 11.00
N LEU A 422 -33.21 -26.27 10.24
CA LEU A 422 -34.12 -27.41 10.22
C LEU A 422 -34.09 -28.20 11.54
N GLU A 423 -32.94 -28.32 12.19
CA GLU A 423 -32.82 -28.92 13.52
C GLU A 423 -33.61 -28.14 14.58
N MET A 424 -33.52 -26.81 14.58
CA MET A 424 -34.29 -25.96 15.47
C MET A 424 -35.80 -26.07 15.20
N GLU A 425 -36.21 -26.09 13.93
CA GLU A 425 -37.62 -26.26 13.56
C GLU A 425 -38.16 -27.64 13.98
N LYS A 426 -37.36 -28.69 13.79
CA LYS A 426 -37.68 -30.06 14.25
C LYS A 426 -37.80 -30.13 15.77
N LEU A 427 -36.93 -29.46 16.52
CA LEU A 427 -36.98 -29.38 17.98
C LEU A 427 -38.25 -28.69 18.48
N SER A 428 -38.68 -27.61 17.81
CA SER A 428 -39.93 -26.90 18.14
C SER A 428 -41.16 -27.78 17.96
N LEU A 429 -41.19 -28.61 16.92
CA LEU A 429 -42.34 -29.46 16.57
C LEU A 429 -42.39 -30.79 17.35
N LYS A 430 -41.33 -31.11 18.13
CA LYS A 430 -41.19 -32.41 18.80
C LYS A 430 -42.24 -32.67 19.89
N ASN A 431 -42.75 -31.60 20.50
CA ASN A 431 -43.74 -31.67 21.59
C ASN A 431 -45.19 -31.50 21.10
N ASP A 432 -45.39 -31.20 19.81
CA ASP A 432 -46.71 -31.00 19.23
C ASP A 432 -47.37 -32.33 18.86
N THR A 433 -48.67 -32.46 19.15
CA THR A 433 -49.38 -33.75 19.06
C THR A 433 -50.36 -33.85 17.89
N ASP A 434 -50.61 -32.76 17.16
CA ASP A 434 -51.54 -32.71 16.04
C ASP A 434 -50.99 -33.41 14.78
N LYS A 435 -51.90 -33.86 13.92
CA LYS A 435 -51.57 -34.64 12.72
C LYS A 435 -50.71 -33.86 11.71
N ALA A 436 -50.97 -32.56 11.56
CA ALA A 436 -50.24 -31.71 10.63
C ALA A 436 -48.79 -31.48 11.08
N SER A 437 -48.56 -31.26 12.38
CA SER A 437 -47.23 -31.15 12.97
C SER A 437 -46.43 -32.44 12.85
N LYS A 438 -47.05 -33.62 12.99
CA LYS A 438 -46.38 -34.93 12.75
C LYS A 438 -45.99 -35.14 11.29
N GLU A 439 -46.86 -34.80 10.33
CA GLU A 439 -46.54 -34.89 8.90
C GLU A 439 -45.41 -33.92 8.52
N ARG A 440 -45.44 -32.68 9.04
CA ARG A 440 -44.36 -31.69 8.84
C ARG A 440 -43.05 -32.14 9.49
N PHE A 441 -43.10 -32.70 10.69
CA PHE A 441 -41.94 -33.27 11.38
C PHE A 441 -41.27 -34.35 10.54
N ASN A 442 -42.03 -35.31 10.00
CA ASN A 442 -41.49 -36.38 9.17
C ASN A 442 -40.86 -35.86 7.87
N ARG A 443 -41.46 -34.83 7.25
CA ARG A 443 -40.89 -34.18 6.06
C ARG A 443 -39.57 -33.48 6.37
N LEU A 444 -39.53 -32.70 7.46
CA LEU A 444 -38.33 -32.03 7.93
C LEU A 444 -37.23 -33.03 8.30
N ASP A 445 -37.60 -34.17 8.90
CA ASP A 445 -36.65 -35.22 9.25
C ASP A 445 -36.00 -35.84 8.01
N ALA A 446 -36.80 -36.15 6.98
CA ALA A 446 -36.28 -36.67 5.71
C ALA A 446 -35.36 -35.67 5.00
N GLU A 447 -35.73 -34.39 4.97
CA GLU A 447 -34.93 -33.30 4.37
C GLU A 447 -33.61 -33.08 5.14
N LEU A 448 -33.68 -33.12 6.48
CA LEU A 448 -32.53 -33.00 7.36
C LEU A 448 -31.57 -34.19 7.22
N SER A 449 -32.07 -35.42 7.08
CA SER A 449 -31.23 -36.59 6.79
C SER A 449 -30.48 -36.44 5.47
N LEU A 450 -31.15 -36.00 4.41
CA LEU A 450 -30.54 -35.74 3.10
C LEU A 450 -29.46 -34.64 3.17
N LEU A 451 -29.73 -33.55 3.89
CA LEU A 451 -28.76 -32.47 4.05
C LEU A 451 -27.57 -32.87 4.93
N LYS A 452 -27.77 -33.70 5.96
CA LYS A 452 -26.68 -34.24 6.78
C LYS A 452 -25.78 -35.20 6.01
N GLU A 453 -26.33 -36.00 5.12
CA GLU A 453 -25.54 -36.87 4.24
C GLU A 453 -24.64 -36.05 3.32
N LYS A 454 -25.21 -35.03 2.64
CA LYS A 454 -24.43 -34.08 1.84
C LYS A 454 -23.41 -33.29 2.66
N GLN A 455 -23.77 -32.87 3.87
CA GLN A 455 -22.86 -32.18 4.78
C GLN A 455 -21.66 -33.06 5.12
N ALA A 456 -21.88 -34.34 5.43
CA ALA A 456 -20.82 -35.29 5.75
C ALA A 456 -19.90 -35.52 4.56
N GLU A 457 -20.47 -35.72 3.36
CA GLU A 457 -19.70 -35.89 2.12
C GLU A 457 -18.79 -34.68 1.83
N LEU A 458 -19.34 -33.46 1.90
CA LEU A 458 -18.56 -32.24 1.69
C LEU A 458 -17.54 -32.01 2.81
N THR A 459 -17.86 -32.36 4.06
CA THR A 459 -16.91 -32.21 5.17
C THR A 459 -15.71 -33.15 4.99
N GLU A 460 -15.95 -34.40 4.60
CA GLU A 460 -14.89 -35.38 4.33
C GLU A 460 -13.99 -34.93 3.17
N GLN A 461 -14.59 -34.44 2.09
CA GLN A 461 -13.85 -33.88 0.95
C GLN A 461 -12.95 -32.70 1.38
N TRP A 462 -13.50 -31.74 2.13
CA TRP A 462 -12.74 -30.58 2.62
C TRP A 462 -11.62 -30.97 3.59
N GLU A 463 -11.87 -31.90 4.53
CA GLU A 463 -10.86 -32.39 5.46
C GLU A 463 -9.72 -33.13 4.74
N HIS A 464 -10.04 -33.90 3.70
CA HIS A 464 -9.04 -34.56 2.87
C HIS A 464 -8.14 -33.54 2.16
N GLU A 465 -8.71 -32.58 1.43
CA GLU A 465 -7.95 -31.53 0.74
C GLU A 465 -7.06 -30.74 1.70
N LYS A 466 -7.62 -30.31 2.84
CA LYS A 466 -6.88 -29.57 3.87
C LYS A 466 -5.69 -30.37 4.42
N THR A 467 -5.86 -31.67 4.60
CA THR A 467 -4.79 -32.56 5.10
C THR A 467 -3.65 -32.65 4.10
N VAL A 468 -3.96 -32.82 2.81
CA VAL A 468 -2.96 -32.87 1.73
C VAL A 468 -2.21 -31.53 1.62
N MET A 469 -2.92 -30.40 1.65
CA MET A 469 -2.30 -29.06 1.60
C MET A 469 -1.39 -28.80 2.80
N THR A 470 -1.83 -29.16 4.01
CA THR A 470 -1.01 -29.00 5.24
C THR A 470 0.27 -29.83 5.15
N ARG A 471 0.19 -31.03 4.57
CA ARG A 471 1.35 -31.90 4.34
C ARG A 471 2.33 -31.29 3.31
N ILE A 472 1.83 -30.74 2.21
CA ILE A 472 2.65 -30.02 1.22
C ILE A 472 3.38 -28.86 1.89
N GLN A 473 2.68 -28.06 2.69
CA GLN A 473 3.27 -26.95 3.42
C GLN A 473 4.39 -27.41 4.35
N SER A 474 4.16 -28.45 5.17
CA SER A 474 5.20 -28.96 6.07
C SER A 474 6.43 -29.47 5.33
N ILE A 475 6.25 -30.11 4.16
CA ILE A 475 7.37 -30.59 3.34
C ILE A 475 8.15 -29.39 2.77
N LYS A 476 7.47 -28.35 2.28
CA LYS A 476 8.12 -27.12 1.79
C LYS A 476 8.93 -26.41 2.89
N GLU A 477 8.39 -26.32 4.10
CA GLU A 477 9.09 -25.76 5.27
C GLU A 477 10.35 -26.56 5.65
N GLU A 478 10.29 -27.90 5.57
CA GLU A 478 11.46 -28.76 5.78
C GLU A 478 12.51 -28.60 4.67
N ILE A 479 12.08 -28.49 3.40
CA ILE A 479 12.99 -28.24 2.27
C ILE A 479 13.73 -26.91 2.46
N ASP A 480 13.04 -25.83 2.83
CA ASP A 480 13.66 -24.51 3.07
C ASP A 480 14.70 -24.59 4.20
N ARG A 481 14.36 -25.26 5.31
CA ARG A 481 15.30 -25.49 6.41
C ARG A 481 16.54 -26.26 5.96
N VAL A 482 16.37 -27.35 5.21
CA VAL A 482 17.48 -28.16 4.70
C VAL A 482 18.34 -27.35 3.71
N ASN A 483 17.74 -26.50 2.87
CA ASN A 483 18.48 -25.61 1.98
C ASN A 483 19.37 -24.63 2.76
N ILE A 484 18.86 -24.04 3.84
CA ILE A 484 19.65 -23.16 4.72
C ILE A 484 20.81 -23.94 5.35
N GLU A 485 20.56 -25.16 5.84
CA GLU A 485 21.62 -26.02 6.39
C GLU A 485 22.68 -26.39 5.34
N ILE A 486 22.28 -26.66 4.10
CA ILE A 486 23.21 -26.91 2.99
C ILE A 486 24.09 -25.68 2.75
N GLN A 487 23.50 -24.49 2.66
CA GLN A 487 24.26 -23.25 2.47
C GLN A 487 25.18 -22.95 3.65
N GLN A 488 24.80 -23.30 4.88
CA GLN A 488 25.68 -23.20 6.05
C GLN A 488 26.87 -24.17 5.95
N ALA A 489 26.61 -25.44 5.64
CA ALA A 489 27.67 -26.46 5.50
C ALA A 489 28.64 -26.14 4.35
N GLU A 490 28.15 -25.65 3.21
CA GLU A 490 28.99 -25.22 2.08
C GLU A 490 29.90 -24.05 2.48
N ARG A 491 29.39 -23.09 3.27
CA ARG A 491 30.19 -21.96 3.79
C ARG A 491 31.25 -22.38 4.80
N GLU A 492 30.94 -23.35 5.65
CA GLU A 492 31.88 -23.91 6.65
C GLU A 492 32.88 -24.90 6.04
N TYR A 493 32.81 -25.14 4.72
CA TYR A 493 33.59 -26.15 4.00
C TYR A 493 33.35 -27.59 4.50
N ASP A 494 32.24 -27.86 5.17
CA ASP A 494 31.79 -29.22 5.51
C ASP A 494 31.10 -29.87 4.30
N LEU A 495 31.91 -30.22 3.31
CA LEU A 495 31.45 -30.80 2.05
C LEU A 495 30.75 -32.16 2.26
N ASN A 496 31.10 -32.89 3.32
CA ASN A 496 30.47 -34.17 3.64
C ASN A 496 29.02 -33.96 4.09
N ARG A 497 28.81 -33.04 5.04
CA ARG A 497 27.47 -32.70 5.52
C ARG A 497 26.60 -32.09 4.41
N ALA A 498 27.17 -31.20 3.60
CA ALA A 498 26.47 -30.62 2.46
C ALA A 498 26.03 -31.70 1.45
N ALA A 499 26.89 -32.66 1.14
CA ALA A 499 26.57 -33.77 0.24
C ALA A 499 25.49 -34.71 0.81
N GLU A 500 25.56 -35.04 2.10
CA GLU A 500 24.56 -35.85 2.79
C GLU A 500 23.17 -35.20 2.72
N LEU A 501 23.09 -33.91 3.05
CA LEU A 501 21.84 -33.15 3.01
C LEU A 501 21.29 -33.02 1.59
N LYS A 502 22.14 -32.70 0.61
CA LYS A 502 21.74 -32.48 -0.78
C LYS A 502 21.28 -33.76 -1.49
N TYR A 503 22.04 -34.85 -1.37
CA TYR A 503 21.74 -36.10 -2.07
C TYR A 503 20.85 -37.06 -1.29
N GLY A 504 20.82 -36.96 0.04
CA GLY A 504 19.96 -37.74 0.92
C GLY A 504 18.64 -37.02 1.22
N SER A 505 18.66 -36.14 2.22
CA SER A 505 17.45 -35.51 2.78
C SER A 505 16.67 -34.70 1.75
N LEU A 506 17.31 -33.76 1.05
CA LEU A 506 16.65 -32.86 0.10
C LEU A 506 16.00 -33.61 -1.07
N ASN A 507 16.72 -34.56 -1.69
CA ASN A 507 16.15 -35.41 -2.74
C ASN A 507 14.95 -36.23 -2.25
N SER A 508 15.00 -36.73 -1.02
CA SER A 508 13.88 -37.47 -0.44
C SER A 508 12.65 -36.60 -0.22
N LEU A 509 12.84 -35.38 0.30
CA LEU A 509 11.78 -34.40 0.52
C LEU A 509 11.18 -33.90 -0.80
N GLN A 510 12.01 -33.65 -1.83
CA GLN A 510 11.54 -33.29 -3.17
C GLN A 510 10.66 -34.39 -3.79
N ARG A 511 11.03 -35.68 -3.63
CA ARG A 511 10.17 -36.79 -4.08
C ARG A 511 8.86 -36.87 -3.32
N GLN A 512 8.87 -36.60 -2.02
CA GLN A 512 7.65 -36.56 -1.21
C GLN A 512 6.74 -35.40 -1.61
N LEU A 513 7.31 -34.22 -1.88
CA LEU A 513 6.61 -33.05 -2.38
C LEU A 513 5.94 -33.38 -3.72
N GLU A 514 6.70 -33.88 -4.70
CA GLU A 514 6.18 -34.21 -6.02
C GLU A 514 5.06 -35.27 -5.95
N GLY A 515 5.15 -36.21 -5.01
CA GLY A 515 4.09 -37.20 -4.75
C GLY A 515 2.81 -36.56 -4.21
N ALA A 516 2.92 -35.69 -3.20
CA ALA A 516 1.78 -35.01 -2.59
C ALA A 516 1.13 -34.00 -3.55
N GLU A 517 1.93 -33.31 -4.38
CA GLU A 517 1.43 -32.40 -5.42
C GLU A 517 0.66 -33.15 -6.51
N LYS A 518 1.14 -34.34 -6.94
CA LYS A 518 0.40 -35.17 -7.90
C LYS A 518 -0.92 -35.69 -7.33
N GLU A 519 -0.94 -36.10 -6.06
CA GLU A 519 -2.15 -36.52 -5.36
C GLU A 519 -3.21 -35.41 -5.37
N LEU A 520 -2.79 -34.16 -5.10
CA LEU A 520 -3.67 -33.01 -5.12
C LEU A 520 -4.14 -32.65 -6.55
N ASP A 521 -3.24 -32.61 -7.53
CA ASP A 521 -3.56 -32.33 -8.94
C ASP A 521 -4.56 -33.35 -9.53
N GLU A 522 -4.39 -34.64 -9.21
CA GLU A 522 -5.30 -35.71 -9.63
C GLU A 522 -6.68 -35.53 -8.99
N TYR A 523 -6.72 -35.15 -7.71
CA TYR A 523 -7.96 -34.87 -7.01
C TYR A 523 -8.68 -33.64 -7.59
N MET A 524 -7.95 -32.57 -7.92
CA MET A 524 -8.51 -31.37 -8.57
C MET A 524 -9.09 -31.68 -9.95
N LYS A 525 -8.39 -32.48 -10.76
CA LYS A 525 -8.86 -32.89 -12.10
C LYS A 525 -10.10 -33.79 -12.06
N SER A 526 -10.41 -34.41 -10.91
CA SER A 526 -11.63 -35.18 -10.74
C SER A 526 -12.91 -34.32 -10.72
N GLY A 527 -12.78 -32.99 -10.66
CA GLY A 527 -13.89 -32.04 -10.63
C GLY A 527 -14.63 -31.98 -9.29
N LYS A 528 -14.14 -32.71 -8.27
CA LYS A 528 -14.69 -32.75 -6.92
C LYS A 528 -14.07 -31.72 -5.97
N SER A 529 -13.14 -30.90 -6.46
CA SER A 529 -12.39 -30.02 -5.59
C SER A 529 -13.20 -28.79 -5.18
N MET A 530 -13.15 -28.46 -3.89
CA MET A 530 -13.87 -27.32 -3.31
C MET A 530 -12.96 -26.15 -2.99
N LEU A 531 -11.66 -26.40 -2.86
CA LEU A 531 -10.66 -25.39 -2.53
C LEU A 531 -9.86 -24.99 -3.75
N ARG A 532 -9.54 -23.70 -3.81
CA ARG A 532 -8.60 -23.16 -4.79
C ARG A 532 -7.29 -22.87 -4.08
N GLU A 533 -6.19 -23.39 -4.60
CA GLU A 533 -4.86 -23.23 -3.98
C GLU A 533 -3.94 -22.25 -4.72
N GLU A 534 -4.31 -21.83 -5.93
CA GLU A 534 -3.47 -21.02 -6.80
C GLU A 534 -4.02 -19.60 -6.98
N VAL A 535 -3.17 -18.61 -6.68
CA VAL A 535 -3.39 -17.19 -6.99
C VAL A 535 -3.23 -16.98 -8.49
N THR A 536 -4.26 -16.42 -9.12
CA THR A 536 -4.27 -16.09 -10.56
C THR A 536 -4.43 -14.60 -10.79
N GLY A 537 -4.27 -14.19 -12.04
CA GLY A 537 -4.47 -12.80 -12.46
C GLY A 537 -5.83 -12.22 -12.07
N SER A 538 -6.89 -13.04 -12.05
CA SER A 538 -8.22 -12.56 -11.62
C SER A 538 -8.25 -12.09 -10.17
N ASP A 539 -7.47 -12.71 -9.27
CA ASP A 539 -7.43 -12.30 -7.86
C ASP A 539 -6.72 -10.96 -7.72
N ILE A 540 -5.62 -10.78 -8.47
CA ILE A 540 -4.90 -9.52 -8.57
C ILE A 540 -5.83 -8.43 -9.09
N ALA A 541 -6.56 -8.69 -10.18
CA ALA A 541 -7.53 -7.76 -10.73
C ALA A 541 -8.66 -7.41 -9.75
N GLU A 542 -9.12 -8.36 -8.93
CA GLU A 542 -10.13 -8.11 -7.89
C GLU A 542 -9.59 -7.16 -6.80
N ILE A 543 -8.34 -7.33 -6.37
CA ILE A 543 -7.73 -6.45 -5.36
C ILE A 543 -7.48 -5.07 -5.94
N VAL A 544 -6.93 -4.97 -7.15
CA VAL A 544 -6.77 -3.70 -7.85
C VAL A 544 -8.13 -3.01 -8.03
N SER A 545 -9.19 -3.77 -8.33
CA SER A 545 -10.55 -3.25 -8.42
C SER A 545 -11.02 -2.64 -7.10
N LYS A 546 -10.76 -3.29 -5.95
CA LYS A 546 -11.08 -2.75 -4.63
C LYS A 546 -10.29 -1.48 -4.31
N TRP A 547 -9.01 -1.45 -4.64
CA TRP A 547 -8.13 -0.31 -4.36
C TRP A 547 -8.46 0.92 -5.22
N THR A 548 -8.86 0.69 -6.47
CA THR A 548 -9.05 1.76 -7.47
C THR A 548 -10.51 2.10 -7.75
N GLY A 549 -11.45 1.23 -7.36
CA GLY A 549 -12.87 1.32 -7.72
C GLY A 549 -13.18 0.96 -9.18
N ILE A 550 -12.18 0.53 -9.97
CA ILE A 550 -12.36 0.16 -11.38
C ILE A 550 -12.95 -1.26 -11.44
N PRO A 551 -14.07 -1.50 -12.15
CA PRO A 551 -14.65 -2.84 -12.27
C PRO A 551 -13.67 -3.88 -12.84
N VAL A 552 -13.66 -5.10 -12.28
CA VAL A 552 -12.78 -6.22 -12.70
C VAL A 552 -12.88 -6.50 -14.20
N SER A 553 -14.08 -6.46 -14.77
CA SER A 553 -14.31 -6.66 -16.21
C SER A 553 -13.54 -5.66 -17.09
N LYS A 554 -13.33 -4.43 -16.61
CA LYS A 554 -12.55 -3.40 -17.30
C LYS A 554 -11.03 -3.55 -17.11
N LEU A 555 -10.60 -4.24 -16.06
CA LEU A 555 -9.18 -4.51 -15.78
C LEU A 555 -8.67 -5.70 -16.58
N GLN A 556 -9.52 -6.71 -16.79
CA GLN A 556 -9.18 -7.92 -17.55
C GLN A 556 -9.31 -7.77 -19.07
N GLN A 557 -10.01 -6.74 -19.55
CA GLN A 557 -10.17 -6.52 -20.99
C GLN A 557 -8.82 -6.18 -21.62
N SER A 558 -8.46 -6.90 -22.70
CA SER A 558 -7.23 -6.61 -23.42
C SER A 558 -7.28 -5.18 -23.98
N GLU A 559 -6.17 -4.45 -23.87
CA GLU A 559 -6.07 -3.08 -24.38
C GLU A 559 -6.39 -3.03 -25.88
N ARG A 560 -6.02 -4.07 -26.62
CA ARG A 560 -6.35 -4.23 -28.04
C ARG A 560 -7.86 -4.27 -28.30
N GLU A 561 -8.59 -5.11 -27.58
CA GLU A 561 -10.04 -5.25 -27.75
C GLU A 561 -10.77 -3.97 -27.36
N LYS A 562 -10.33 -3.33 -26.26
CA LYS A 562 -10.83 -2.02 -25.83
C LYS A 562 -10.65 -0.96 -26.92
N LEU A 563 -9.50 -0.93 -27.58
CA LEU A 563 -9.24 0.06 -28.63
C LEU A 563 -9.99 -0.22 -29.93
N LEU A 564 -10.30 -1.49 -30.26
CA LEU A 564 -11.05 -1.86 -31.46
C LEU A 564 -12.50 -1.37 -31.40
N HIS A 565 -13.14 -1.41 -30.23
CA HIS A 565 -14.52 -0.96 -30.02
C HIS A 565 -14.64 0.49 -29.53
N LEU A 566 -13.55 1.27 -29.60
CA LEU A 566 -13.49 2.64 -29.07
C LEU A 566 -14.56 3.55 -29.69
N GLU A 567 -14.77 3.49 -31.01
CA GLU A 567 -15.75 4.33 -31.71
C GLU A 567 -17.19 4.02 -31.25
N GLU A 568 -17.56 2.74 -31.17
CA GLU A 568 -18.88 2.29 -30.72
C GLU A 568 -19.18 2.74 -29.28
N GLU A 569 -18.18 2.64 -28.40
CA GLU A 569 -18.32 3.01 -26.99
C GLU A 569 -18.42 4.52 -26.78
N LEU A 570 -17.69 5.32 -27.58
CA LEU A 570 -17.84 6.77 -27.56
C LEU A 570 -19.23 7.21 -28.02
N HIS A 571 -19.81 6.54 -29.02
CA HIS A 571 -21.15 6.84 -29.54
C HIS A 571 -22.28 6.55 -28.54
N LYS A 572 -22.06 5.70 -27.52
CA LYS A 572 -23.05 5.51 -26.43
C LYS A 572 -23.30 6.79 -25.63
N ARG A 573 -22.33 7.71 -25.59
CA ARG A 573 -22.48 9.04 -24.93
C ARG A 573 -22.55 10.20 -25.91
N VAL A 574 -21.85 10.11 -27.03
CA VAL A 574 -21.73 11.19 -28.00
C VAL A 574 -22.69 10.92 -29.16
N VAL A 575 -23.76 11.72 -29.19
CA VAL A 575 -24.78 11.65 -30.24
C VAL A 575 -24.31 12.43 -31.46
N GLY A 576 -24.37 11.81 -32.64
CA GLY A 576 -23.89 12.39 -33.89
C GLY A 576 -22.37 12.55 -33.90
N GLN A 577 -21.88 13.57 -34.63
CA GLN A 577 -20.45 13.89 -34.72
C GLN A 577 -19.57 12.72 -35.21
N ASN A 578 -20.10 11.82 -36.06
CA ASN A 578 -19.41 10.63 -36.53
C ASN A 578 -17.99 10.92 -37.07
N PRO A 579 -17.75 11.98 -37.88
CA PRO A 579 -16.40 12.31 -38.34
C PRO A 579 -15.42 12.63 -37.19
N ALA A 580 -15.91 13.25 -36.12
CA ALA A 580 -15.11 13.59 -34.95
C ALA A 580 -14.74 12.35 -34.13
N VAL A 581 -15.72 11.48 -33.86
CA VAL A 581 -15.51 10.25 -33.08
C VAL A 581 -14.54 9.33 -33.81
N LYS A 582 -14.74 9.13 -35.13
CA LYS A 582 -13.87 8.30 -35.96
C LYS A 582 -12.43 8.81 -35.99
N ALA A 583 -12.22 10.11 -36.23
CA ALA A 583 -10.88 10.68 -36.26
C ALA A 583 -10.14 10.55 -34.92
N VAL A 584 -10.85 10.71 -33.79
CA VAL A 584 -10.28 10.47 -32.45
C VAL A 584 -9.90 9.00 -32.27
N ALA A 585 -10.79 8.08 -32.63
CA ALA A 585 -10.55 6.65 -32.48
C ALA A 585 -9.34 6.18 -33.32
N GLU A 586 -9.27 6.56 -34.60
CA GLU A 586 -8.18 6.20 -35.51
C GLU A 586 -6.83 6.78 -35.04
N ALA A 587 -6.78 8.03 -34.56
CA ALA A 587 -5.54 8.63 -34.06
C ALA A 587 -5.00 7.89 -32.82
N ILE A 588 -5.86 7.52 -31.89
CA ILE A 588 -5.47 6.78 -30.69
C ILE A 588 -5.02 5.35 -31.04
N GLN A 589 -5.76 4.69 -31.92
CA GLN A 589 -5.40 3.35 -32.42
C GLN A 589 -4.03 3.36 -33.10
N ARG A 590 -3.73 4.37 -33.95
CA ARG A 590 -2.40 4.54 -34.58
C ARG A 590 -1.28 4.65 -33.55
N SER A 591 -1.47 5.47 -32.51
CA SER A 591 -0.48 5.67 -31.45
C SER A 591 -0.24 4.39 -30.66
N ARG A 592 -1.31 3.68 -30.28
CA ARG A 592 -1.24 2.42 -29.51
C ARG A 592 -0.73 1.24 -30.32
N ALA A 593 -0.84 1.29 -31.65
CA ALA A 593 -0.18 0.35 -32.55
C ALA A 593 1.34 0.58 -32.69
N GLY A 594 1.90 1.61 -32.04
CA GLY A 594 3.32 1.96 -32.10
C GLY A 594 3.73 2.62 -33.42
N LEU A 595 2.76 3.16 -34.17
CA LEU A 595 3.01 3.83 -35.45
C LEU A 595 3.29 5.34 -35.29
N SER A 596 3.09 5.88 -34.10
CA SER A 596 3.40 7.28 -33.74
C SER A 596 4.74 7.38 -32.98
N ASP A 597 5.31 8.58 -32.91
CA ASP A 597 6.54 8.84 -32.15
C ASP A 597 6.32 8.59 -30.64
N PRO A 598 7.11 7.71 -29.98
CA PRO A 598 6.96 7.40 -28.56
C PRO A 598 7.29 8.58 -27.62
N HIS A 599 7.93 9.63 -28.11
CA HIS A 599 8.23 10.83 -27.33
C HIS A 599 7.12 11.87 -27.38
N ARG A 600 6.04 11.66 -28.14
CA ARG A 600 4.90 12.59 -28.21
C ARG A 600 3.73 12.08 -27.34
N PRO A 601 2.76 12.95 -26.98
CA PRO A 601 1.52 12.50 -26.36
C PRO A 601 0.81 11.45 -27.21
N ILE A 602 -0.11 10.68 -26.61
CA ILE A 602 -0.85 9.61 -27.31
C ILE A 602 -1.51 10.17 -28.57
N ALA A 603 -2.17 11.30 -28.45
CA ALA A 603 -2.72 12.06 -29.56
C ALA A 603 -3.00 13.51 -29.12
N SER A 604 -2.99 14.42 -30.09
CA SER A 604 -3.33 15.82 -29.90
C SER A 604 -4.41 16.28 -30.89
N PHE A 605 -5.48 16.89 -30.36
CA PHE A 605 -6.66 17.26 -31.12
C PHE A 605 -7.01 18.73 -30.96
N MET A 606 -7.41 19.38 -32.05
CA MET A 606 -8.06 20.69 -32.03
C MET A 606 -9.55 20.55 -32.40
N PHE A 607 -10.43 20.70 -31.42
CA PHE A 607 -11.89 20.64 -31.54
C PHE A 607 -12.48 22.02 -31.85
N MET A 608 -12.87 22.23 -33.11
CA MET A 608 -13.45 23.48 -33.61
C MET A 608 -14.94 23.32 -33.84
N GLY A 609 -15.74 24.35 -33.57
CA GLY A 609 -17.20 24.24 -33.70
C GLY A 609 -17.99 25.23 -32.84
N PRO A 610 -19.33 25.23 -32.92
CA PRO A 610 -20.19 25.97 -32.01
C PRO A 610 -20.09 25.43 -30.58
N THR A 611 -20.63 26.17 -29.60
CA THR A 611 -20.75 25.66 -28.22
C THR A 611 -21.92 24.69 -28.09
N GLY A 612 -21.82 23.72 -27.17
CA GLY A 612 -22.94 22.82 -26.85
C GLY A 612 -23.24 21.71 -27.87
N VAL A 613 -22.34 21.47 -28.84
CA VAL A 613 -22.47 20.41 -29.87
C VAL A 613 -21.80 19.08 -29.50
N GLY A 614 -21.06 19.01 -28.38
CA GLY A 614 -20.49 17.75 -27.87
C GLY A 614 -18.97 17.70 -27.67
N LYS A 615 -18.20 18.78 -27.94
CA LYS A 615 -16.74 18.83 -27.77
C LYS A 615 -16.26 18.31 -26.40
N THR A 616 -16.80 18.87 -25.33
CA THR A 616 -16.45 18.48 -23.96
C THR A 616 -17.00 17.11 -23.58
N GLU A 617 -18.15 16.69 -24.14
CA GLU A 617 -18.71 15.37 -23.85
C GLU A 617 -17.88 14.26 -24.51
N LEU A 618 -17.32 14.50 -25.70
CA LEU A 618 -16.37 13.59 -26.34
C LEU A 618 -15.10 13.43 -25.50
N ALA A 619 -14.54 14.53 -24.99
CA ALA A 619 -13.39 14.47 -24.07
C ALA A 619 -13.69 13.66 -22.79
N LYS A 620 -14.88 13.84 -22.21
CA LYS A 620 -15.34 13.09 -21.03
C LYS A 620 -15.55 11.60 -21.32
N ALA A 621 -16.20 11.29 -22.44
CA ALA A 621 -16.43 9.92 -22.88
C ALA A 621 -15.09 9.21 -23.11
N LEU A 622 -14.13 9.91 -23.74
CA LEU A 622 -12.79 9.41 -23.95
C LEU A 622 -12.04 9.14 -22.64
N ALA A 623 -12.07 10.09 -21.70
CA ALA A 623 -11.46 9.93 -20.38
C ALA A 623 -12.02 8.72 -19.62
N THR A 624 -13.36 8.59 -19.62
CA THR A 624 -14.07 7.49 -18.96
C THR A 624 -13.75 6.15 -19.59
N TYR A 625 -13.68 6.11 -20.91
CA TYR A 625 -13.44 4.86 -21.61
C TYR A 625 -11.98 4.47 -21.55
N MET A 626 -11.04 5.31 -22.00
CA MET A 626 -9.61 4.99 -22.02
C MET A 626 -9.05 4.73 -20.62
N PHE A 627 -9.35 5.62 -19.67
CA PHE A 627 -8.74 5.62 -18.33
C PHE A 627 -9.69 5.18 -17.22
N ASN A 628 -10.86 4.61 -17.58
CA ASN A 628 -11.85 4.02 -16.67
C ASN A 628 -12.52 4.99 -15.67
N THR A 629 -12.14 6.28 -15.65
CA THR A 629 -12.69 7.28 -14.72
C THR A 629 -12.86 8.65 -15.40
N GLU A 630 -13.96 9.34 -15.11
CA GLU A 630 -14.15 10.74 -15.53
C GLU A 630 -13.13 11.69 -14.86
N GLU A 631 -12.61 11.34 -13.69
CA GLU A 631 -11.62 12.17 -12.98
C GLU A 631 -10.26 12.24 -13.67
N SER A 632 -10.04 11.39 -14.68
CA SER A 632 -8.86 11.46 -15.54
C SER A 632 -8.93 12.60 -16.55
N LEU A 633 -10.08 13.28 -16.66
CA LEU A 633 -10.23 14.51 -17.43
C LEU A 633 -9.73 15.70 -16.61
N VAL A 634 -8.57 16.23 -17.01
CA VAL A 634 -8.00 17.46 -16.46
C VAL A 634 -8.46 18.61 -17.35
N ARG A 635 -9.40 19.43 -16.85
CA ARG A 635 -9.91 20.58 -17.59
C ARG A 635 -9.21 21.86 -17.13
N ILE A 636 -8.67 22.61 -18.08
CA ILE A 636 -8.04 23.91 -17.85
C ILE A 636 -8.69 24.94 -18.78
N ASP A 637 -9.27 25.97 -18.18
CA ASP A 637 -9.88 27.08 -18.89
C ASP A 637 -8.81 28.10 -19.29
N MET A 638 -8.61 28.31 -20.59
CA MET A 638 -7.57 29.23 -21.09
C MET A 638 -7.94 30.71 -20.91
N SER A 639 -9.20 31.02 -20.61
CA SER A 639 -9.61 32.37 -20.23
C SER A 639 -8.97 32.81 -18.90
N GLU A 640 -8.55 31.88 -18.01
CA GLU A 640 -7.78 32.20 -16.80
C GLU A 640 -6.30 32.53 -17.07
N TYR A 641 -5.83 32.27 -18.29
CA TYR A 641 -4.43 32.37 -18.71
C TYR A 641 -4.21 33.43 -19.80
N MET A 642 -5.08 34.45 -19.84
CA MET A 642 -4.96 35.61 -20.74
C MET A 642 -3.76 36.51 -20.40
N GLU A 643 -3.35 36.53 -19.13
CA GLU A 643 -2.26 37.37 -18.64
C GLU A 643 -0.94 36.59 -18.50
N LYS A 644 0.18 37.28 -18.76
CA LYS A 644 1.51 36.68 -18.70
C LYS A 644 1.86 36.05 -17.34
N HIS A 645 1.44 36.66 -16.22
CA HIS A 645 1.74 36.14 -14.88
C HIS A 645 0.96 34.87 -14.54
N ALA A 646 -0.19 34.65 -15.18
CA ALA A 646 -0.97 33.43 -14.99
C ALA A 646 -0.29 32.20 -15.59
N VAL A 647 0.53 32.36 -16.62
CA VAL A 647 1.29 31.25 -17.26
C VAL A 647 2.18 30.52 -16.26
N SER A 648 2.78 31.26 -15.31
CA SER A 648 3.58 30.67 -14.24
C SER A 648 2.76 29.75 -13.34
N ARG A 649 1.43 29.94 -13.19
CA ARG A 649 0.59 29.01 -12.41
C ARG A 649 0.44 27.64 -13.09
N LEU A 650 0.56 27.59 -14.42
CA LEU A 650 0.42 26.36 -15.19
C LEU A 650 1.60 25.40 -14.92
N ILE A 651 2.82 25.93 -14.93
CA ILE A 651 4.07 25.15 -14.81
C ILE A 651 4.67 25.18 -13.39
N GLY A 652 4.40 26.25 -12.65
CA GLY A 652 4.90 26.53 -11.30
C GLY A 652 5.51 27.93 -11.22
N ALA A 653 5.36 28.59 -10.06
CA ALA A 653 5.99 29.89 -9.85
C ALA A 653 7.53 29.75 -9.86
N PRO A 654 8.29 30.72 -10.39
CA PRO A 654 9.75 30.69 -10.32
C PRO A 654 10.28 30.92 -8.90
N PRO A 655 11.55 30.56 -8.60
CA PRO A 655 12.14 30.75 -7.28
C PRO A 655 12.01 32.21 -6.77
N GLY A 656 11.50 32.38 -5.55
CA GLY A 656 11.33 33.69 -4.91
C GLY A 656 9.93 34.32 -5.02
N TYR A 657 8.97 33.65 -5.67
CA TYR A 657 7.56 34.07 -5.75
C TYR A 657 6.65 33.22 -4.85
N VAL A 658 5.54 33.81 -4.38
CA VAL A 658 4.52 33.10 -3.58
C VAL A 658 3.94 31.95 -4.42
N GLY A 659 3.88 30.74 -3.84
CA GLY A 659 3.46 29.52 -4.54
C GLY A 659 4.60 28.72 -5.18
N TYR A 660 5.87 29.10 -4.96
CA TYR A 660 7.03 28.32 -5.44
C TYR A 660 7.03 26.86 -4.95
N GLU A 661 6.54 26.60 -3.73
CA GLU A 661 6.52 25.26 -3.13
C GLU A 661 5.34 24.39 -3.62
N GLU A 662 4.31 24.96 -4.24
CA GLU A 662 3.05 24.24 -4.57
C GLU A 662 3.08 23.52 -5.93
N GLY A 663 4.15 23.68 -6.73
CA GLY A 663 4.24 23.13 -8.08
C GLY A 663 3.30 23.84 -9.08
N GLY A 664 3.29 23.41 -10.34
CA GLY A 664 2.38 23.94 -11.35
C GLY A 664 1.04 23.21 -11.39
N GLN A 665 -0.05 23.92 -11.69
CA GLN A 665 -1.39 23.34 -11.79
C GLN A 665 -1.46 22.22 -12.84
N LEU A 666 -0.77 22.36 -13.97
CA LEU A 666 -0.73 21.30 -14.99
C LEU A 666 0.32 20.24 -14.65
N THR A 667 1.55 20.67 -14.33
CA THR A 667 2.69 19.77 -14.12
C THR A 667 2.49 18.84 -12.92
N GLU A 668 1.92 19.32 -11.81
CA GLU A 668 1.67 18.52 -10.62
C GLU A 668 0.56 17.48 -10.85
N ILE A 669 -0.52 17.87 -11.54
CA ILE A 669 -1.64 16.96 -11.85
C ILE A 669 -1.15 15.83 -12.75
N VAL A 670 -0.43 16.15 -13.82
CA VAL A 670 0.06 15.14 -14.77
C VAL A 670 1.16 14.27 -14.13
N ARG A 671 1.99 14.82 -13.24
CA ARG A 671 2.95 14.02 -12.48
C ARG A 671 2.26 12.97 -11.60
N ARG A 672 1.16 13.34 -10.93
CA ARG A 672 0.38 12.41 -10.08
C ARG A 672 -0.49 11.45 -10.88
N ARG A 673 -0.93 11.88 -12.08
CA ARG A 673 -1.80 11.11 -12.98
C ARG A 673 -1.25 11.18 -14.42
N PRO A 674 -0.25 10.35 -14.77
CA PRO A 674 0.35 10.35 -16.11
C PRO A 674 -0.61 9.91 -17.22
N TYR A 675 -1.64 9.13 -16.87
CA TYR A 675 -2.70 8.66 -17.76
C TYR A 675 -3.93 9.57 -17.63
N ALA A 676 -4.03 10.57 -18.49
CA ALA A 676 -5.08 11.57 -18.41
C ALA A 676 -5.48 12.13 -19.78
N VAL A 677 -6.73 12.60 -19.88
CA VAL A 677 -7.16 13.47 -20.98
C VAL A 677 -7.04 14.90 -20.49
N ILE A 678 -6.26 15.73 -21.18
CA ILE A 678 -6.04 17.12 -20.80
C ILE A 678 -6.83 17.99 -21.78
N LEU A 679 -7.84 18.68 -21.26
CA LEU A 679 -8.75 19.52 -22.02
C LEU A 679 -8.44 20.99 -21.78
N PHE A 680 -7.90 21.65 -22.79
CA PHE A 680 -7.69 23.10 -22.83
C PHE A 680 -8.89 23.77 -23.51
N ASP A 681 -9.73 24.42 -22.71
CA ASP A 681 -10.95 25.07 -23.21
C ASP A 681 -10.64 26.50 -23.68
N GLU A 682 -11.24 26.93 -24.80
CA GLU A 682 -11.11 28.30 -25.35
C GLU A 682 -9.66 28.73 -25.65
N ILE A 683 -8.90 27.87 -26.34
CA ILE A 683 -7.46 28.06 -26.61
C ILE A 683 -7.11 29.39 -27.31
N GLU A 684 -8.03 29.98 -28.07
CA GLU A 684 -7.86 31.30 -28.70
C GLU A 684 -7.72 32.46 -27.70
N LYS A 685 -8.09 32.27 -26.43
CA LYS A 685 -7.97 33.27 -25.37
C LYS A 685 -6.62 33.23 -24.66
N ALA A 686 -5.84 32.15 -24.82
CA ALA A 686 -4.58 31.98 -24.12
C ALA A 686 -3.55 33.05 -24.49
N HIS A 687 -2.73 33.47 -23.53
CA HIS A 687 -1.58 34.32 -23.79
C HIS A 687 -0.55 33.60 -24.70
N ALA A 688 0.18 34.37 -25.52
CA ALA A 688 1.16 33.83 -26.47
C ALA A 688 2.23 32.93 -25.81
N ASP A 689 2.64 33.24 -24.58
CA ASP A 689 3.65 32.46 -23.84
C ASP A 689 3.18 31.05 -23.46
N VAL A 690 1.86 30.80 -23.38
CA VAL A 690 1.31 29.45 -23.11
C VAL A 690 1.61 28.51 -24.28
N PHE A 691 1.61 29.02 -25.52
CA PHE A 691 1.90 28.21 -26.71
C PHE A 691 3.33 27.67 -26.74
N ASN A 692 4.29 28.32 -26.08
CA ASN A 692 5.65 27.79 -25.95
C ASN A 692 5.65 26.50 -25.12
N VAL A 693 4.82 26.45 -24.07
CA VAL A 693 4.62 25.25 -23.25
C VAL A 693 3.97 24.15 -24.07
N PHE A 694 2.95 24.49 -24.86
CA PHE A 694 2.29 23.52 -25.75
C PHE A 694 3.22 22.95 -26.80
N LEU A 695 4.10 23.75 -27.40
CA LEU A 695 5.11 23.25 -28.33
C LEU A 695 6.01 22.20 -27.65
N GLN A 696 6.45 22.46 -26.42
CA GLN A 696 7.25 21.49 -25.65
C GLN A 696 6.48 20.20 -25.37
N ILE A 697 5.20 20.30 -24.99
CA ILE A 697 4.33 19.14 -24.76
C ILE A 697 4.11 18.34 -26.05
N LEU A 698 3.83 19.01 -27.16
CA LEU A 698 3.47 18.37 -28.43
C LEU A 698 4.68 17.79 -29.17
N ASP A 699 5.88 18.33 -28.97
CA ASP A 699 7.13 17.88 -29.60
C ASP A 699 7.86 16.83 -28.76
N ASP A 700 8.17 17.16 -27.51
CA ASP A 700 9.03 16.34 -26.65
C ASP A 700 8.23 15.48 -25.67
N GLY A 701 6.90 15.66 -25.63
CA GLY A 701 6.03 14.94 -24.68
C GLY A 701 6.41 15.18 -23.24
N ARG A 702 7.15 16.25 -22.93
CA ARG A 702 7.71 16.52 -21.62
C ARG A 702 7.75 18.01 -21.35
N VAL A 703 7.52 18.41 -20.11
CA VAL A 703 7.66 19.81 -19.66
C VAL A 703 8.52 19.84 -18.43
N THR A 704 9.42 20.82 -18.36
CA THR A 704 10.20 21.09 -17.17
C THR A 704 9.45 22.09 -16.29
N ASP A 705 9.17 21.72 -15.05
CA ASP A 705 8.55 22.61 -14.08
C ASP A 705 9.50 23.72 -13.62
N SER A 706 8.99 24.70 -12.87
CA SER A 706 9.80 25.81 -12.37
C SER A 706 10.85 25.42 -11.32
N GLN A 707 10.84 24.17 -10.87
CA GLN A 707 11.80 23.59 -9.93
C GLN A 707 12.83 22.69 -10.64
N GLY A 708 12.77 22.60 -11.96
CA GLY A 708 13.69 21.78 -12.79
C GLY A 708 13.31 20.31 -12.87
N ARG A 709 12.12 19.90 -12.40
CA ARG A 709 11.63 18.52 -12.55
C ARG A 709 11.03 18.36 -13.95
N THR A 710 11.32 17.26 -14.62
CA THR A 710 10.75 16.96 -15.93
C THR A 710 9.51 16.07 -15.76
N VAL A 711 8.36 16.53 -16.25
CA VAL A 711 7.08 15.81 -16.21
C VAL A 711 6.77 15.23 -17.60
N SER A 712 6.40 13.96 -17.66
CA SER A 712 6.07 13.27 -18.92
C SER A 712 4.57 13.36 -19.25
N PHE A 713 4.28 13.66 -20.50
CA PHE A 713 2.96 13.74 -21.14
C PHE A 713 2.77 12.64 -22.21
N THR A 714 3.72 11.74 -22.40
CA THR A 714 3.65 10.65 -23.39
C THR A 714 2.42 9.75 -23.23
N ASN A 715 1.90 9.63 -22.00
CA ASN A 715 0.70 8.85 -21.67
C ASN A 715 -0.60 9.68 -21.62
N THR A 716 -0.58 10.91 -22.14
CA THR A 716 -1.73 11.83 -22.11
C THR A 716 -2.37 11.98 -23.49
N VAL A 717 -3.66 12.29 -23.51
CA VAL A 717 -4.36 12.78 -24.71
C VAL A 717 -4.60 14.27 -24.55
N ILE A 718 -4.13 15.07 -25.50
CA ILE A 718 -4.28 16.52 -25.48
C ILE A 718 -5.48 16.92 -26.34
N ILE A 719 -6.45 17.60 -25.76
CA ILE A 719 -7.62 18.14 -26.47
C ILE A 719 -7.66 19.64 -26.25
N MET A 720 -7.70 20.40 -27.33
CA MET A 720 -7.87 21.86 -27.31
C MET A 720 -9.21 22.18 -27.95
N THR A 721 -10.05 22.98 -27.30
CA THR A 721 -11.30 23.46 -27.91
C THR A 721 -11.12 24.89 -28.38
N SER A 722 -11.75 25.20 -29.52
CA SER A 722 -11.82 26.56 -30.02
C SER A 722 -13.19 26.86 -30.61
N ASN A 723 -13.72 28.05 -30.37
CA ASN A 723 -14.96 28.53 -30.99
C ASN A 723 -14.70 29.33 -32.28
N VAL A 724 -13.45 29.40 -32.71
CA VAL A 724 -13.02 30.02 -33.97
C VAL A 724 -13.74 29.38 -35.15
N GLY A 725 -14.24 30.22 -36.06
CA GLY A 725 -14.92 29.78 -37.27
C GLY A 725 -16.35 29.26 -37.07
N SER A 726 -16.89 29.31 -35.86
CA SER A 726 -18.28 28.88 -35.55
C SER A 726 -19.35 29.58 -36.41
N GLN A 727 -19.14 30.86 -36.74
CA GLN A 727 -20.03 31.63 -37.62
C GLN A 727 -20.17 31.03 -39.03
N TYR A 728 -19.11 30.41 -39.56
CA TYR A 728 -19.16 29.78 -40.89
C TYR A 728 -19.88 28.44 -40.86
N ILE A 729 -19.93 27.81 -39.68
CA ILE A 729 -20.62 26.53 -39.47
C ILE A 729 -22.12 26.78 -39.31
N LEU A 730 -22.51 27.83 -38.58
CA LEU A 730 -23.92 28.17 -38.32
C LEU A 730 -24.63 28.76 -39.55
N ASN A 731 -23.92 29.48 -40.43
CA ASN A 731 -24.50 30.15 -41.59
C ASN A 731 -24.51 29.28 -42.87
N ALA A 732 -24.15 27.99 -42.78
CA ALA A 732 -23.99 27.11 -43.94
C ALA A 732 -25.28 26.34 -44.33
N ASP A 733 -26.39 26.54 -43.61
CA ASP A 733 -27.66 25.85 -43.86
C ASP A 733 -28.41 26.31 -45.13
N ASP A 734 -27.89 27.28 -45.88
CA ASP A 734 -28.53 27.88 -47.06
C ASP A 734 -28.05 27.35 -48.44
N GLU A 735 -27.18 26.33 -48.51
CA GLU A 735 -26.58 25.88 -49.79
C GLU A 735 -27.13 24.54 -50.34
N GLN A 736 -27.40 24.50 -51.66
CA GLN A 736 -28.00 23.40 -52.46
C GLN A 736 -27.15 22.10 -52.59
N PHE A 737 -26.08 21.93 -51.80
CA PHE A 737 -25.13 20.82 -51.95
C PHE A 737 -25.41 19.64 -51.00
N SER A 738 -24.80 18.48 -51.26
CA SER A 738 -24.87 17.32 -50.37
C SER A 738 -24.12 17.56 -49.06
N LYS A 739 -24.56 16.92 -47.96
CA LYS A 739 -24.01 17.09 -46.59
C LYS A 739 -22.47 16.93 -46.52
N GLU A 740 -21.90 16.03 -47.32
CA GLU A 740 -20.45 15.76 -47.37
C GLU A 740 -19.67 16.91 -48.00
N VAL A 741 -20.13 17.41 -49.14
CA VAL A 741 -19.49 18.54 -49.85
C VAL A 741 -19.57 19.81 -49.01
N THR A 742 -20.72 20.05 -48.37
CA THR A 742 -20.90 21.17 -47.44
C THR A 742 -19.94 21.08 -46.26
N TYR A 743 -19.72 19.89 -45.69
CA TYR A 743 -18.75 19.69 -44.62
C TYR A 743 -17.32 20.03 -45.02
N GLU A 744 -16.88 19.62 -46.22
CA GLU A 744 -15.53 19.95 -46.70
C GLU A 744 -15.32 21.44 -46.90
N ILE A 745 -16.32 22.15 -47.44
CA ILE A 745 -16.29 23.61 -47.63
C ILE A 745 -16.21 24.31 -46.26
N ILE A 746 -17.05 23.91 -45.31
CA ILE A 746 -17.05 24.44 -43.94
C ILE A 746 -15.70 24.18 -43.29
N LYS A 747 -15.19 22.94 -43.35
CA LYS A 747 -13.91 22.55 -42.75
C LYS A 747 -12.78 23.42 -43.29
N LYS A 748 -12.75 23.68 -44.60
CA LYS A 748 -11.76 24.56 -45.21
C LYS A 748 -11.85 25.99 -44.68
N ARG A 749 -13.05 26.58 -44.62
CA ARG A 749 -13.27 27.94 -44.09
C ARG A 749 -12.88 28.07 -42.62
N VAL A 750 -13.20 27.06 -41.80
CA VAL A 750 -12.84 27.02 -40.38
C VAL A 750 -11.32 26.89 -40.21
N MET A 751 -10.67 26.05 -41.02
CA MET A 751 -9.21 25.92 -41.01
C MET A 751 -8.50 27.22 -41.44
N ASP A 752 -9.02 27.94 -42.42
CA ASP A 752 -8.46 29.22 -42.84
C ASP A 752 -8.62 30.28 -41.73
N ALA A 753 -9.73 30.27 -41.00
CA ALA A 753 -9.91 31.11 -39.81
C ALA A 753 -8.94 30.75 -38.67
N ALA A 754 -8.69 29.45 -38.45
CA ALA A 754 -7.72 28.99 -37.47
C ALA A 754 -6.29 29.43 -37.83
N ARG A 755 -5.90 29.34 -39.10
CA ARG A 755 -4.59 29.81 -39.61
C ARG A 755 -4.35 31.30 -39.45
N ALA A 756 -5.41 32.10 -39.37
CA ALA A 756 -5.28 33.54 -39.13
C ALA A 756 -4.98 33.88 -37.66
N ILE A 757 -5.32 32.97 -36.72
CA ILE A 757 -5.20 33.20 -35.27
C ILE A 757 -3.98 32.45 -34.70
N PHE A 758 -3.79 31.20 -35.10
CA PHE A 758 -2.73 30.34 -34.59
C PHE A 758 -1.52 30.35 -35.53
N ARG A 759 -0.32 30.35 -34.94
CA ARG A 759 0.93 30.34 -35.72
C ARG A 759 1.16 28.99 -36.40
N PRO A 760 1.80 28.94 -37.59
CA PRO A 760 2.07 27.69 -38.29
C PRO A 760 2.87 26.68 -37.47
N GLU A 761 3.79 27.13 -36.61
CA GLU A 761 4.60 26.22 -35.78
C GLU A 761 3.72 25.39 -34.86
N PHE A 762 2.77 26.02 -34.17
CA PHE A 762 1.81 25.31 -33.31
C PHE A 762 0.88 24.42 -34.15
N MET A 763 0.43 24.93 -35.31
CA MET A 763 -0.54 24.19 -36.10
C MET A 763 -0.01 22.87 -36.64
N ASN A 764 1.26 22.84 -37.03
CA ASN A 764 1.90 21.64 -37.57
C ASN A 764 2.19 20.56 -36.51
N ARG A 765 2.01 20.86 -35.21
CA ARG A 765 2.23 19.90 -34.12
C ARG A 765 0.95 19.27 -33.59
N VAL A 766 -0.21 19.74 -34.02
CA VAL A 766 -1.50 19.11 -33.70
C VAL A 766 -1.73 17.97 -34.69
N ASP A 767 -2.04 16.78 -34.19
CA ASP A 767 -2.19 15.60 -35.05
C ASP A 767 -3.46 15.68 -35.91
N GLU A 768 -4.59 16.12 -35.33
CA GLU A 768 -5.86 16.20 -36.04
C GLU A 768 -6.68 17.45 -35.72
N TYR A 769 -7.26 18.04 -36.77
CA TYR A 769 -8.20 19.17 -36.68
C TYR A 769 -9.62 18.69 -36.95
N ILE A 770 -10.45 18.77 -35.91
CA ILE A 770 -11.78 18.18 -35.90
C ILE A 770 -12.83 19.30 -35.85
N VAL A 771 -13.64 19.37 -36.91
CA VAL A 771 -14.76 20.33 -37.00
C VAL A 771 -16.04 19.63 -36.61
N PHE A 772 -16.67 20.13 -35.55
CA PHE A 772 -17.97 19.68 -35.04
C PHE A 772 -19.10 20.37 -35.78
N GLN A 773 -20.15 19.61 -36.07
CA GLN A 773 -21.33 20.08 -36.79
C GLN A 773 -22.43 20.53 -35.82
N PRO A 774 -23.35 21.42 -36.24
CA PRO A 774 -24.58 21.68 -35.49
C PRO A 774 -25.40 20.40 -35.30
N LEU A 775 -26.15 20.33 -34.20
CA LEU A 775 -26.98 19.16 -33.91
C LEU A 775 -28.34 19.30 -34.60
N ASP A 776 -28.80 18.23 -35.24
CA ASP A 776 -30.16 18.16 -35.77
C ASP A 776 -31.19 17.84 -34.67
N ARG A 777 -32.48 17.99 -34.99
CA ARG A 777 -33.57 17.78 -34.02
C ARG A 777 -33.61 16.35 -33.48
N GLU A 778 -33.34 15.35 -34.33
CA GLU A 778 -33.33 13.94 -33.94
C GLU A 778 -32.19 13.64 -32.96
N GLN A 779 -31.01 14.22 -33.20
CA GLN A 779 -29.86 14.14 -32.29
C GLN A 779 -30.17 14.79 -30.95
N ILE A 780 -30.85 15.95 -30.94
CA ILE A 780 -31.26 16.61 -29.69
C ILE A 780 -32.25 15.76 -28.90
N SER A 781 -33.24 15.16 -29.55
CA SER A 781 -34.17 14.23 -28.91
C SER A 781 -33.44 13.02 -28.30
N SER A 782 -32.44 12.48 -29.00
CA SER A 782 -31.60 11.40 -28.48
C SER A 782 -30.79 11.85 -27.25
N ILE A 783 -30.26 13.08 -27.25
CA ILE A 783 -29.57 13.66 -26.08
C ILE A 783 -30.54 13.82 -24.89
N VAL A 784 -31.78 14.25 -25.13
CA VAL A 784 -32.83 14.34 -24.10
C VAL A 784 -33.09 12.96 -23.49
N GLN A 785 -33.25 11.91 -24.30
CA GLN A 785 -33.42 10.54 -23.83
C GLN A 785 -32.26 10.08 -22.94
N LEU A 786 -31.01 10.33 -23.35
CA LEU A 786 -29.82 10.01 -22.56
C LEU A 786 -29.80 10.74 -21.20
N GLN A 787 -30.19 12.02 -21.17
CA GLN A 787 -30.29 12.76 -19.91
C GLN A 787 -31.42 12.23 -19.02
N LEU A 788 -32.56 11.85 -19.59
CA LEU A 788 -33.67 11.24 -18.84
C LEU A 788 -33.28 9.88 -18.26
N GLN A 789 -32.50 9.06 -18.97
CA GLN A 789 -31.94 7.81 -18.43
C GLN A 789 -31.04 8.05 -17.21
N ARG A 790 -30.30 9.16 -17.17
CA ARG A 790 -29.51 9.55 -15.98
C ARG A 790 -30.40 9.96 -14.80
N VAL A 791 -31.59 10.53 -15.06
CA VAL A 791 -32.60 10.80 -14.03
C VAL A 791 -33.20 9.48 -13.54
N GLN A 792 -33.57 8.58 -14.45
CA GLN A 792 -34.11 7.25 -14.15
C GLN A 792 -33.16 6.45 -13.25
N SER A 793 -31.86 6.45 -13.55
CA SER A 793 -30.84 5.74 -12.77
C SER A 793 -30.77 6.27 -11.32
N ARG A 794 -30.87 7.58 -11.11
CA ARG A 794 -30.88 8.20 -9.76
C ARG A 794 -32.17 7.89 -8.97
N ILE A 795 -33.28 7.71 -9.66
CA ILE A 795 -34.59 7.44 -9.05
C ILE A 795 -34.77 5.94 -8.76
N ALA A 796 -34.06 5.07 -9.49
CA ALA A 796 -34.05 3.62 -9.27
C ALA A 796 -33.57 3.22 -7.86
N ASP A 797 -32.69 4.00 -7.23
CA ASP A 797 -32.26 3.79 -5.83
C ASP A 797 -33.43 3.84 -4.83
N ARG A 798 -34.53 4.51 -5.19
CA ARG A 798 -35.78 4.57 -4.42
C ARG A 798 -36.85 3.61 -4.95
N LYS A 799 -36.44 2.61 -5.74
CA LYS A 799 -37.29 1.61 -6.41
C LYS A 799 -38.37 2.20 -7.32
N MET A 800 -38.27 3.46 -7.72
CA MET A 800 -39.23 4.11 -8.62
C MET A 800 -38.79 3.99 -10.07
N LYS A 801 -39.74 4.02 -11.00
CA LYS A 801 -39.51 4.00 -12.46
C LYS A 801 -40.11 5.22 -13.13
N ILE A 802 -39.53 5.63 -14.25
CA ILE A 802 -39.99 6.71 -15.10
C ILE A 802 -40.16 6.16 -16.50
N GLU A 803 -41.34 6.37 -17.07
CA GLU A 803 -41.65 6.10 -18.47
C GLU A 803 -41.92 7.46 -19.13
N VAL A 804 -41.26 7.74 -20.25
CA VAL A 804 -41.39 9.02 -20.96
C VAL A 804 -41.90 8.76 -22.36
N THR A 805 -42.97 9.46 -22.76
CA THR A 805 -43.54 9.34 -24.10
C THR A 805 -42.71 10.11 -25.13
N ASP A 806 -42.78 9.70 -26.40
CA ASP A 806 -42.05 10.37 -27.49
C ASP A 806 -42.46 11.86 -27.61
N GLY A 807 -43.74 12.18 -27.36
CA GLY A 807 -44.23 13.56 -27.34
C GLY A 807 -43.56 14.40 -26.24
N ALA A 808 -43.31 13.83 -25.07
CA ALA A 808 -42.58 14.50 -23.99
C ALA A 808 -41.10 14.70 -24.33
N VAL A 809 -40.47 13.72 -25.00
CA VAL A 809 -39.08 13.86 -25.49
C VAL A 809 -38.98 14.98 -26.52
N GLU A 810 -39.89 15.04 -27.49
CA GLU A 810 -39.89 16.07 -28.53
C GLU A 810 -40.11 17.48 -27.95
N LEU A 811 -41.06 17.62 -27.01
CA LEU A 811 -41.30 18.90 -26.33
C LEU A 811 -40.06 19.36 -25.55
N LEU A 812 -39.43 18.46 -24.80
CA LEU A 812 -38.19 18.75 -24.06
C LEU A 812 -37.03 19.08 -25.00
N GLY A 813 -36.95 18.42 -26.16
CA GLY A 813 -35.97 18.71 -27.21
C GLY A 813 -36.15 20.11 -27.80
N ASN A 814 -37.39 20.49 -28.14
CA ASN A 814 -37.73 21.81 -28.66
C ASN A 814 -37.44 22.93 -27.64
N LEU A 815 -37.73 22.70 -26.35
CA LEU A 815 -37.39 23.66 -25.28
C LEU A 815 -35.90 23.70 -24.97
N GLY A 816 -35.20 22.58 -25.18
CA GLY A 816 -33.78 22.41 -24.87
C GLY A 816 -32.82 22.81 -25.98
N TYR A 817 -33.32 23.08 -27.19
CA TYR A 817 -32.52 23.47 -28.35
C TYR A 817 -32.36 24.99 -28.45
N ASP A 818 -31.11 25.42 -28.63
CA ASP A 818 -30.79 26.80 -28.98
C ASP A 818 -29.81 26.79 -30.19
N PRO A 819 -30.10 27.51 -31.29
CA PRO A 819 -29.21 27.56 -32.45
C PRO A 819 -27.77 28.04 -32.16
N ASN A 820 -27.58 28.90 -31.15
CA ASN A 820 -26.27 29.44 -30.77
C ASN A 820 -25.55 28.58 -29.71
N TYR A 821 -26.32 27.92 -28.84
CA TYR A 821 -25.80 27.18 -27.68
C TYR A 821 -25.98 25.66 -27.76
N GLY A 822 -26.51 25.14 -28.87
CA GLY A 822 -26.73 23.72 -29.12
C GLY A 822 -27.59 23.05 -28.05
N ALA A 823 -27.14 21.90 -27.55
CA ALA A 823 -27.84 21.13 -26.51
C ALA A 823 -27.51 21.59 -25.07
N ARG A 824 -26.78 22.70 -24.88
CA ARG A 824 -26.39 23.20 -23.55
C ARG A 824 -27.59 23.47 -22.62
N PRO A 825 -28.75 23.99 -23.11
CA PRO A 825 -29.94 24.20 -22.27
C PRO A 825 -30.65 22.92 -21.83
N VAL A 826 -30.50 21.79 -22.55
CA VAL A 826 -31.24 20.53 -22.31
C VAL A 826 -31.21 20.10 -20.84
N LYS A 827 -30.01 20.10 -20.22
CA LYS A 827 -29.86 19.71 -18.80
C LYS A 827 -30.69 20.60 -17.88
N ARG A 828 -30.70 21.91 -18.13
CA ARG A 828 -31.46 22.88 -17.34
C ARG A 828 -32.96 22.71 -17.55
N VAL A 829 -33.39 22.45 -18.78
CA VAL A 829 -34.80 22.18 -19.11
C VAL A 829 -35.29 20.94 -18.38
N ILE A 830 -34.55 19.82 -18.43
CA ILE A 830 -34.90 18.59 -17.70
C ILE A 830 -34.93 18.84 -16.18
N GLN A 831 -33.96 19.57 -15.63
CA GLN A 831 -33.99 19.91 -14.21
C GLN A 831 -35.23 20.74 -13.83
N GLN A 832 -35.56 21.76 -14.62
CA GLN A 832 -36.65 22.68 -14.34
C GLN A 832 -38.03 22.04 -14.51
N TYR A 833 -38.22 21.28 -15.57
CA TYR A 833 -39.53 20.79 -15.99
C TYR A 833 -39.80 19.34 -15.58
N VAL A 834 -38.76 18.52 -15.35
CA VAL A 834 -38.90 17.11 -14.96
C VAL A 834 -38.47 16.90 -13.52
N GLU A 835 -37.20 17.15 -13.16
CA GLU A 835 -36.69 16.82 -11.82
C GLU A 835 -37.43 17.58 -10.72
N ASN A 836 -37.68 18.87 -10.90
CA ASN A 836 -38.40 19.69 -9.92
C ASN A 836 -39.85 19.24 -9.72
N GLU A 837 -40.55 18.79 -10.76
CA GLU A 837 -41.94 18.33 -10.65
C GLU A 837 -42.00 16.95 -9.99
N ILE A 838 -41.08 16.03 -10.34
CA ILE A 838 -40.95 14.75 -9.63
C ILE A 838 -40.62 14.97 -8.15
N ALA A 839 -39.69 15.88 -7.84
CA ALA A 839 -39.32 16.19 -6.46
C ALA A 839 -40.51 16.74 -5.65
N LYS A 840 -41.32 17.63 -6.25
CA LYS A 840 -42.56 18.12 -5.61
C LYS A 840 -43.57 16.99 -5.40
N GLY A 841 -43.78 16.12 -6.39
CA GLY A 841 -44.72 14.99 -6.29
C GLY A 841 -44.30 13.99 -5.20
N ILE A 842 -43.01 13.70 -5.06
CA ILE A 842 -42.46 12.88 -3.97
C ILE A 842 -42.71 13.56 -2.61
N LEU A 843 -42.40 14.85 -2.47
CA LEU A 843 -42.58 15.58 -1.21
C LEU A 843 -44.06 15.72 -0.80
N ARG A 844 -44.98 15.76 -1.77
CA ARG A 844 -46.43 15.75 -1.54
C ARG A 844 -46.99 14.35 -1.25
N GLY A 845 -46.19 13.30 -1.43
CA GLY A 845 -46.62 11.91 -1.27
C GLY A 845 -47.46 11.36 -2.43
N GLU A 846 -47.47 12.05 -3.57
CA GLU A 846 -48.16 11.65 -4.81
C GLU A 846 -47.44 10.47 -5.49
N PHE A 847 -46.11 10.41 -5.37
CA PHE A 847 -45.27 9.30 -5.86
C PHE A 847 -44.58 8.60 -4.68
N LYS A 848 -44.74 7.28 -4.57
CA LYS A 848 -44.20 6.43 -3.51
C LYS A 848 -43.19 5.42 -4.07
N GLU A 849 -42.47 4.74 -3.17
CA GLU A 849 -41.58 3.63 -3.56
C GLU A 849 -42.35 2.59 -4.39
N GLU A 850 -41.69 2.03 -5.40
CA GLU A 850 -42.24 1.07 -6.36
C GLU A 850 -43.20 1.64 -7.42
N ASP A 851 -43.50 2.94 -7.37
CA ASP A 851 -44.34 3.58 -8.38
C ASP A 851 -43.63 3.77 -9.73
N THR A 852 -44.41 3.71 -10.81
CA THR A 852 -43.97 4.09 -12.16
C THR A 852 -44.62 5.42 -12.53
N ILE A 853 -43.78 6.44 -12.75
CA ILE A 853 -44.14 7.80 -13.13
C ILE A 853 -44.13 7.89 -14.65
N VAL A 854 -45.28 8.13 -15.26
CA VAL A 854 -45.42 8.37 -16.69
C VAL A 854 -45.35 9.87 -16.94
N ILE A 855 -44.39 10.30 -17.75
CA ILE A 855 -44.20 11.67 -18.22
C ILE A 855 -44.75 11.76 -19.64
N ASP A 856 -45.80 12.54 -19.81
CA ASP A 856 -46.50 12.70 -21.08
C ASP A 856 -46.80 14.17 -21.39
N THR A 857 -47.30 14.46 -22.60
CA THR A 857 -47.72 15.79 -23.03
C THR A 857 -49.22 15.89 -23.20
N GLU A 858 -49.84 16.89 -22.58
CA GLU A 858 -51.23 17.28 -22.87
C GLU A 858 -51.27 18.56 -23.72
N LEU A 859 -52.05 18.52 -24.79
CA LEU A 859 -52.36 19.68 -25.64
C LEU A 859 -53.55 20.42 -25.04
N THR A 860 -53.32 21.63 -24.53
CA THR A 860 -54.42 22.49 -24.08
C THR A 860 -54.80 23.45 -25.21
N ALA A 861 -55.96 23.23 -25.82
CA ALA A 861 -56.52 24.14 -26.83
C ALA A 861 -57.34 25.25 -26.14
N PHE A 862 -56.97 26.52 -26.37
CA PHE A 862 -57.72 27.66 -25.84
C PHE A 862 -58.77 28.11 -26.86
N SER A 863 -60.03 28.23 -26.43
CA SER A 863 -61.16 28.66 -27.27
C SER A 863 -61.12 30.13 -27.74
N ASN A 864 -60.12 30.91 -27.32
CA ASN A 864 -60.01 32.36 -27.58
C ASN A 864 -58.96 32.75 -28.64
N GLY A 865 -58.61 31.85 -29.57
CA GLY A 865 -57.68 32.17 -30.67
C GLY A 865 -56.20 32.27 -30.26
N GLN A 866 -55.83 31.80 -29.07
CA GLN A 866 -54.43 31.59 -28.68
C GLN A 866 -53.93 30.24 -29.22
N LEU A 867 -52.66 30.21 -29.64
CA LEU A 867 -52.00 28.99 -30.09
C LEU A 867 -52.06 27.91 -28.98
N PRO A 868 -52.34 26.63 -29.33
CA PRO A 868 -52.39 25.55 -28.36
C PRO A 868 -51.04 25.41 -27.63
N GLN A 869 -51.08 25.27 -26.30
CA GLN A 869 -49.88 25.06 -25.48
C GLN A 869 -49.75 23.57 -25.14
N GLN A 870 -48.60 22.98 -25.46
CA GLN A 870 -48.21 21.66 -24.99
C GLN A 870 -47.60 21.79 -23.59
N LYS A 871 -48.11 21.02 -22.63
CA LYS A 871 -47.60 20.99 -21.25
C LYS A 871 -47.26 19.58 -20.83
N LEU A 872 -46.16 19.41 -20.09
CA LEU A 872 -45.80 18.14 -19.47
C LEU A 872 -46.75 17.80 -18.32
N VAL A 873 -47.16 16.54 -18.27
CA VAL A 873 -48.03 15.99 -17.24
C VAL A 873 -47.37 14.74 -16.66
N PHE A 874 -47.47 14.59 -15.34
CA PHE A 874 -46.87 13.51 -14.58
C PHE A 874 -47.99 12.68 -13.97
N LYS A 875 -48.12 11.42 -14.39
CA LYS A 875 -49.15 10.50 -13.92
C LYS A 875 -48.51 9.28 -13.30
N LYS A 876 -49.13 8.73 -12.26
CA LYS A 876 -48.78 7.41 -11.75
C LYS A 876 -49.42 6.35 -12.65
N ARG A 877 -48.66 5.34 -13.07
CA ARG A 877 -49.21 4.19 -13.79
C ARG A 877 -50.11 3.40 -12.82
N GLU A 878 -51.38 3.27 -13.15
CA GLU A 878 -52.29 2.40 -12.39
C GLU A 878 -51.93 0.93 -12.65
N PRO A 879 -51.99 0.04 -11.64
CA PRO A 879 -51.79 -1.38 -11.86
C PRO A 879 -52.89 -1.90 -12.78
N GLU A 880 -52.51 -2.58 -13.87
CA GLU A 880 -53.47 -3.20 -14.79
C GLU A 880 -54.38 -4.19 -14.05
N THR A 881 -55.61 -3.76 -13.77
CA THR A 881 -56.69 -4.65 -13.35
C THR A 881 -57.28 -5.33 -14.58
N GLY A 882 -56.70 -6.48 -14.93
CA GLY A 882 -57.37 -7.57 -15.65
C GLY A 882 -57.88 -7.29 -17.07
N SER A 883 -57.10 -7.70 -18.07
CA SER A 883 -57.65 -8.20 -19.35
C SER A 883 -56.93 -9.48 -19.80
N SER A 884 -56.95 -10.50 -18.93
CA SER A 884 -56.69 -11.88 -19.34
C SER A 884 -57.91 -12.45 -20.07
N SER A 885 -58.02 -12.20 -21.38
CA SER A 885 -58.64 -13.11 -22.36
C SER A 885 -58.75 -12.46 -23.74
N SER A 886 -57.74 -12.65 -24.60
CA SER A 886 -57.92 -12.75 -26.08
C SER A 886 -56.62 -12.71 -26.92
N GLN A 887 -55.43 -13.07 -26.39
CA GLN A 887 -54.21 -13.16 -27.23
C GLN A 887 -53.33 -14.39 -26.99
N ALA A 888 -53.89 -15.49 -26.48
CA ALA A 888 -53.19 -16.77 -26.36
C ALA A 888 -53.42 -17.72 -27.56
N GLN A 889 -53.84 -17.20 -28.72
CA GLN A 889 -54.12 -17.99 -29.93
C GLN A 889 -53.50 -17.36 -31.19
N GLU A 890 -52.22 -16.97 -31.17
CA GLU A 890 -51.51 -16.69 -32.43
C GLU A 890 -49.96 -16.74 -32.38
N ALA A 891 -49.36 -17.38 -31.37
CA ALA A 891 -47.90 -17.53 -31.29
C ALA A 891 -47.45 -19.00 -31.32
N ALA A 892 -48.07 -19.81 -32.17
CA ALA A 892 -47.64 -21.16 -32.48
C ALA A 892 -47.60 -21.41 -34.00
N VAL A 893 -47.02 -20.48 -34.78
CA VAL A 893 -46.28 -20.71 -36.04
C VAL A 893 -45.55 -19.39 -36.37
N SER A 894 -44.23 -19.32 -36.13
CA SER A 894 -43.21 -18.61 -36.93
C SER A 894 -41.89 -18.54 -36.16
#